data_AF-A0A8D2E0X9-F1
#
_entry.id   AF-A0A8D2E0X9-F1
#
_cell.length_a   1.000
_cell.length_b   1.000
_cell.length_c   1.000
_cell.angle_alpha   90.00
_cell.angle_beta   90.00
_cell.angle_gamma   90.00
#
_symmetry.space_group_name_H-M   'P 1'
#
loop_
_entity.id
_entity.type
_entity.pdbx_description
1 polymer ?
#
loop_
_entity_poly.entity_id
_entity_poly.type
_entity_poly.pdbx_seq_one_letter_code
_entity_poly.pdbx_strand_id
1 'polypeptide(L)'
;MDSLWFKQFSVLLWKNFHLKMREMTTLIMEVLLIFLFFSWTLTVRNYTKKRLINATTFDSLPLKLPDFLVNTNLTYELVYVPSESDIAKRITEMVKNDLKFDFKVQGFPSEKSFENYIRSGNNSNPVLAAIIFDHNFESSDENLPLKVKYHLRFRKFHESSSGTTSEGEKKTNWNTLLLFPSVPPQDRRNILEEDGGDPGYIREGFLTLQHSLDKAIMIHHGGEAAERMFKNTDIYVKRFPYPAYYHDGFMWQFIMIFPWTALFSFSQVILVVVGTIMLEKEKRLKEYQLMIGLSNAMLWSSYFITFLFLYSIVITILCILLFYQIVQETVLQKSETTFIFVFFLFYAIASILFGFMISTLFNKSSLATTIASFLHFITFLPYIVFVRRYNSMSLREKLSIGLITNTAMGMGTDLICRLEMKGFGARWNSFFSQVSPDDDLTLAHVMGTFLIDACLYALVAWYVDAVFPGKYGVPKPWNFFLQKSYWFGEPALESREISQISDILSSDYIEAEPIGLPVGIRIQHLRKEFTFGGATVVAVKNLSLNFYEGQISVLLGPNGAGKTTTLSILTGFYLPTSGKVYISGYDISKEMVEVRKSLGLCPQDDILFPKLTVSEHLYFYCVIKGVPPKKRTEEINKMLTAFDLKHKRNEFSGNLSGGMKRKLSIMIAFVGGSKVVILDEPTSGMDPISRRATWNLIQQYKEDRTILLTTHHMDEADILGDRIAIMVLGTLQCCGSSVFLKKLYGLSPCDQFLDPMFP
;
A
#
# COMPACT_ATOMS: atom_id res chain seq x y z
N MET A 1 -4.49 14.80 30.08
CA MET A 1 -5.64 13.95 29.69
C MET A 1 -5.19 12.54 29.28
N ASP A 2 -4.00 12.05 29.68
CA ASP A 2 -3.26 11.13 28.79
C ASP A 2 -2.96 9.72 29.34
N SER A 3 -3.36 9.38 30.58
CA SER A 3 -3.12 8.02 31.12
C SER A 3 -4.10 6.97 30.59
N LEU A 4 -5.38 7.30 30.41
CA LEU A 4 -6.38 6.32 29.97
C LEU A 4 -6.25 6.03 28.47
N TRP A 5 -6.10 7.07 27.65
CA TRP A 5 -5.92 6.95 26.20
C TRP A 5 -4.69 6.09 25.87
N PHE A 6 -3.56 6.33 26.53
CA PHE A 6 -2.35 5.53 26.34
C PHE A 6 -2.55 4.06 26.76
N LYS A 7 -3.24 3.81 27.88
CA LYS A 7 -3.57 2.44 28.33
C LYS A 7 -4.48 1.71 27.35
N GLN A 8 -5.48 2.41 26.82
CA GLN A 8 -6.38 1.89 25.78
C GLN A 8 -5.61 1.58 24.49
N PHE A 9 -4.68 2.42 24.07
CA PHE A 9 -3.86 2.17 22.90
C PHE A 9 -2.89 0.98 23.13
N SER A 10 -2.23 0.95 24.28
CA SER A 10 -1.30 -0.12 24.67
C SER A 10 -1.98 -1.49 24.76
N VAL A 11 -3.19 -1.58 25.33
CA VAL A 11 -3.92 -2.86 25.37
C VAL A 11 -4.37 -3.31 23.99
N LEU A 12 -4.61 -2.37 23.08
CA LEU A 12 -4.99 -2.67 21.70
C LEU A 12 -3.81 -3.21 20.88
N LEU A 13 -2.62 -2.62 21.07
CA LEU A 13 -1.37 -3.17 20.56
C LEU A 13 -1.12 -4.56 21.15
N TRP A 14 -1.24 -4.72 22.46
CA TRP A 14 -1.11 -6.03 23.12
C TRP A 14 -2.07 -7.07 22.51
N LYS A 15 -3.35 -6.72 22.30
CA LYS A 15 -4.34 -7.58 21.65
C LYS A 15 -3.88 -7.98 20.24
N ASN A 16 -3.49 -7.02 19.41
CA ASN A 16 -3.06 -7.27 18.02
C ASN A 16 -1.83 -8.19 17.97
N PHE A 17 -0.79 -7.89 18.76
CA PHE A 17 0.41 -8.72 18.85
C PHE A 17 0.08 -10.13 19.35
N HIS A 18 -0.75 -10.25 20.38
CA HIS A 18 -1.09 -11.54 20.96
C HIS A 18 -1.92 -12.40 20.01
N LEU A 19 -2.86 -11.80 19.27
CA LEU A 19 -3.62 -12.48 18.23
C LEU A 19 -2.69 -12.99 17.12
N LYS A 20 -1.76 -12.16 16.65
CA LYS A 20 -0.83 -12.54 15.58
C LYS A 20 0.17 -13.61 16.03
N MET A 21 0.70 -13.53 17.26
CA MET A 21 1.59 -14.55 17.83
C MET A 21 0.91 -15.92 17.94
N ARG A 22 -0.42 -15.97 18.03
CA ARG A 22 -1.18 -17.23 18.01
C ARG A 22 -1.47 -17.76 16.60
N GLU A 23 -1.08 -17.03 15.56
CA GLU A 23 -1.10 -17.46 14.16
C GLU A 23 0.30 -17.91 13.71
N MET A 24 0.97 -18.73 14.51
CA MET A 24 2.34 -19.19 14.19
C MET A 24 2.44 -19.88 12.83
N THR A 25 1.39 -20.56 12.38
CA THR A 25 1.40 -21.24 11.07
C THR A 25 1.57 -20.25 9.92
N THR A 26 0.93 -19.09 9.95
CA THR A 26 1.10 -18.08 8.89
C THR A 26 2.48 -17.46 8.97
N LEU A 27 2.98 -17.12 10.17
CA LEU A 27 4.34 -16.60 10.37
C LEU A 27 5.42 -17.58 9.89
N ILE A 28 5.28 -18.88 10.20
CA ILE A 28 6.22 -19.91 9.75
C ILE A 28 6.19 -20.02 8.22
N MET A 29 5.01 -20.01 7.61
CA MET A 29 4.88 -20.04 6.15
C MET A 29 5.48 -18.79 5.49
N GLU A 30 5.28 -17.61 6.07
CA GLU A 30 5.90 -16.35 5.62
C GLU A 30 7.44 -16.45 5.62
N VAL A 31 8.01 -16.94 6.72
CA VAL A 31 9.47 -17.11 6.86
C VAL A 31 10.01 -18.17 5.91
N LEU A 32 9.36 -19.34 5.82
CA LEU A 32 9.76 -20.42 4.91
C LEU A 32 9.75 -19.97 3.45
N LEU A 33 8.78 -19.13 3.06
CA LEU A 33 8.69 -18.63 1.69
C LEU A 33 9.86 -17.70 1.34
N ILE A 34 10.29 -16.85 2.27
CA ILE A 34 11.48 -15.99 2.08
C ILE A 34 12.72 -16.86 1.88
N PHE A 35 12.92 -17.86 2.74
CA PHE A 35 14.04 -18.80 2.60
C PHE A 35 13.97 -19.56 1.28
N LEU A 36 12.79 -19.97 0.81
CA LEU A 36 12.62 -20.67 -0.46
C LEU A 36 13.08 -19.81 -1.65
N PHE A 37 12.65 -18.55 -1.72
CA PHE A 37 13.04 -17.66 -2.82
C PHE A 37 14.50 -17.20 -2.74
N PHE A 38 15.02 -17.00 -1.53
CA PHE A 38 16.43 -16.63 -1.36
C PHE A 38 17.39 -17.83 -1.48
N SER A 39 16.94 -19.05 -1.19
CA SER A 39 17.74 -20.26 -1.41
C SER A 39 18.20 -20.36 -2.87
N TRP A 40 17.34 -20.02 -3.82
CA TRP A 40 17.72 -19.93 -5.23
C TRP A 40 18.88 -18.93 -5.45
N THR A 41 18.76 -17.70 -4.92
CA THR A 41 19.81 -16.68 -5.06
C THR A 41 21.13 -17.09 -4.40
N LEU A 42 21.08 -17.72 -3.24
CA LEU A 42 22.26 -18.24 -2.54
C LEU A 42 22.90 -19.41 -3.29
N THR A 43 22.09 -20.26 -3.90
CA THR A 43 22.56 -21.37 -4.73
C THR A 43 23.32 -20.84 -5.94
N VAL A 44 22.72 -19.89 -6.68
CA VAL A 44 23.38 -19.22 -7.82
C VAL A 44 24.69 -18.55 -7.38
N ARG A 45 24.69 -17.89 -6.22
CA ARG A 45 25.88 -17.26 -5.65
C ARG A 45 26.99 -18.26 -5.33
N ASN A 46 26.65 -19.45 -4.87
CA ASN A 46 27.62 -20.49 -4.55
C ASN A 46 28.28 -21.10 -5.79
N TYR A 47 27.55 -21.20 -6.90
CA TYR A 47 28.08 -21.71 -8.16
C TYR A 47 28.92 -20.69 -8.94
N THR A 48 28.67 -19.39 -8.76
CA THR A 48 29.37 -18.31 -9.47
C THR A 48 30.64 -17.90 -8.73
N LYS A 49 31.79 -18.41 -9.19
CA LYS A 49 33.11 -18.05 -8.65
C LYS A 49 33.68 -16.81 -9.32
N LYS A 50 34.29 -15.92 -8.54
CA LYS A 50 35.10 -14.81 -9.07
C LYS A 50 36.31 -15.34 -9.82
N ARG A 51 36.56 -14.80 -11.01
CA ARG A 51 37.75 -15.09 -11.82
C ARG A 51 38.63 -13.85 -11.88
N LEU A 52 39.90 -13.98 -11.53
CA LEU A 52 40.87 -12.91 -11.73
C LEU A 52 41.22 -12.81 -13.22
N ILE A 53 41.00 -11.65 -13.81
CA ILE A 53 41.41 -11.32 -15.16
C ILE A 53 42.61 -10.37 -15.06
N ASN A 54 43.72 -10.75 -15.68
CA ASN A 54 44.95 -9.95 -15.68
C ASN A 54 44.77 -8.64 -16.46
N ALA A 55 45.69 -7.71 -16.26
CA ALA A 55 45.72 -6.46 -17.01
C ALA A 55 45.82 -6.75 -18.52
N THR A 56 45.05 -6.03 -19.31
CA THR A 56 44.99 -6.25 -20.76
C THR A 56 45.55 -5.06 -21.49
N THR A 57 46.59 -5.30 -22.27
CA THR A 57 47.15 -4.36 -23.23
C THR A 57 46.56 -4.63 -24.60
N PHE A 58 46.28 -3.57 -25.36
CA PHE A 58 45.79 -3.68 -26.73
C PHE A 58 46.91 -3.32 -27.70
N ASP A 59 46.86 -3.94 -28.88
CA ASP A 59 47.79 -3.60 -29.95
C ASP A 59 47.37 -2.30 -30.64
N SER A 60 48.36 -1.65 -31.26
CA SER A 60 48.13 -0.43 -32.03
C SER A 60 47.58 -0.80 -33.40
N LEU A 61 46.43 -0.24 -33.74
CA LEU A 61 45.77 -0.44 -35.03
C LEU A 61 46.09 0.73 -35.98
N PRO A 62 46.53 0.44 -37.22
CA PRO A 62 46.64 1.47 -38.25
C PRO A 62 45.24 1.89 -38.72
N LEU A 63 45.07 3.17 -39.06
CA LEU A 63 43.86 3.67 -39.71
C LEU A 63 43.82 3.21 -41.18
N LYS A 64 43.24 2.03 -41.42
CA LYS A 64 43.07 1.46 -42.77
C LYS A 64 41.64 1.63 -43.26
N LEU A 65 41.45 1.48 -44.57
CA LEU A 65 40.11 1.33 -45.13
C LEU A 65 39.49 0.02 -44.61
N PRO A 66 38.19 0.02 -44.28
CA PRO A 66 37.47 -1.20 -43.93
C PRO A 66 37.56 -2.31 -44.98
N ASP A 67 37.68 -3.55 -44.53
CA ASP A 67 37.81 -4.72 -45.40
C ASP A 67 36.60 -4.91 -46.34
N PHE A 68 35.40 -4.48 -45.94
CA PHE A 68 34.21 -4.57 -46.80
C PHE A 68 34.27 -3.64 -48.02
N LEU A 69 35.01 -2.53 -47.95
CA LEU A 69 35.22 -1.64 -49.09
C LEU A 69 36.23 -2.25 -50.06
N VAL A 70 37.25 -2.96 -49.55
CA VAL A 70 38.30 -3.57 -50.37
C VAL A 70 37.80 -4.82 -51.09
N ASN A 71 36.87 -5.57 -50.48
CA ASN A 71 36.38 -6.86 -51.00
C ASN A 71 35.14 -6.77 -51.92
N THR A 72 34.69 -5.57 -52.32
CA THR A 72 33.50 -5.40 -53.16
C THR A 72 33.82 -4.68 -54.48
N ASN A 73 33.20 -5.11 -55.59
CA ASN A 73 33.26 -4.43 -56.90
C ASN A 73 32.30 -3.23 -56.99
N LEU A 74 31.80 -2.72 -55.86
CA LEU A 74 30.83 -1.63 -55.81
C LEU A 74 31.55 -0.29 -55.75
N THR A 75 31.11 0.67 -56.56
CA THR A 75 31.58 2.06 -56.43
C THR A 75 30.76 2.77 -55.36
N TYR A 76 31.44 3.27 -54.33
CA TYR A 76 30.80 3.99 -53.23
C TYR A 76 30.74 5.49 -53.52
N GLU A 77 29.70 6.16 -53.01
CA GLU A 77 29.56 7.61 -53.13
C GLU A 77 30.04 8.32 -51.86
N LEU A 78 30.86 9.36 -52.04
CA LEU A 78 31.26 10.29 -50.98
C LEU A 78 30.55 11.61 -51.23
N VAL A 79 29.72 12.01 -50.29
CA VAL A 79 28.83 13.16 -50.47
C VAL A 79 29.38 14.38 -49.74
N TYR A 80 29.23 15.59 -50.31
CA TYR A 80 29.53 16.84 -49.63
C TYR A 80 28.36 17.82 -49.66
N VAL A 81 28.24 18.64 -48.62
CA VAL A 81 27.22 19.69 -48.47
C VAL A 81 27.88 20.93 -47.85
N PRO A 82 27.67 22.14 -48.41
CA PRO A 82 26.82 22.48 -49.55
C PRO A 82 27.50 22.30 -50.92
N SER A 83 26.71 22.02 -51.96
CA SER A 83 27.19 21.87 -53.36
C SER A 83 27.64 23.18 -54.00
N GLU A 84 27.28 24.31 -53.42
CA GLU A 84 27.59 25.65 -53.93
C GLU A 84 29.05 26.05 -53.67
N SER A 85 29.76 25.33 -52.78
CA SER A 85 31.15 25.59 -52.44
C SER A 85 32.11 24.71 -53.27
N ASP A 86 32.95 25.35 -54.09
CA ASP A 86 34.01 24.67 -54.84
C ASP A 86 35.12 24.15 -53.91
N ILE A 87 35.27 24.77 -52.74
CA ILE A 87 36.23 24.34 -51.71
C ILE A 87 35.75 23.08 -51.01
N ALA A 88 34.47 22.98 -50.66
CA ALA A 88 33.89 21.76 -50.11
C ALA A 88 34.06 20.57 -51.09
N LYS A 89 33.89 20.82 -52.40
CA LYS A 89 34.16 19.83 -53.45
C LYS A 89 35.64 19.44 -53.48
N ARG A 90 36.56 20.41 -53.52
CA ARG A 90 38.00 20.19 -53.57
C ARG A 90 38.52 19.38 -52.38
N ILE A 91 38.08 19.73 -51.17
CA ILE A 91 38.46 19.00 -49.94
C ILE A 91 37.94 17.56 -50.01
N THR A 92 36.71 17.36 -50.47
CA THR A 92 36.14 16.01 -50.62
C THR A 92 36.90 15.19 -51.68
N GLU A 93 37.35 15.82 -52.76
CA GLU A 93 38.23 15.18 -53.75
C GLU A 93 39.63 14.86 -53.19
N MET A 94 40.18 15.73 -52.34
CA MET A 94 41.43 15.44 -51.62
C MET A 94 41.27 14.23 -50.69
N VAL A 95 40.14 14.11 -49.99
CA VAL A 95 39.80 12.94 -49.17
C VAL A 95 39.73 11.67 -50.02
N LYS A 96 39.07 11.73 -51.18
CA LYS A 96 39.04 10.60 -52.14
C LYS A 96 40.47 10.16 -52.51
N ASN A 97 41.33 11.12 -52.84
CA ASN A 97 42.71 10.84 -53.26
C ASN A 97 43.54 10.21 -52.13
N ASP A 98 43.37 10.67 -50.89
CA ASP A 98 44.11 10.14 -49.74
C ASP A 98 43.70 8.71 -49.37
N LEU A 99 42.40 8.40 -49.47
CA LEU A 99 41.85 7.08 -49.21
C LEU A 99 42.22 6.03 -50.28
N LYS A 100 42.75 6.46 -51.43
CA LYS A 100 43.19 5.58 -52.55
C LYS A 100 42.14 4.56 -53.00
N PHE A 101 40.86 4.96 -52.97
CA PHE A 101 39.72 4.15 -53.42
C PHE A 101 38.88 4.97 -54.41
N ASP A 102 38.27 4.30 -55.39
CA ASP A 102 37.50 5.00 -56.43
C ASP A 102 36.08 5.35 -55.96
N PHE A 103 36.00 6.42 -55.15
CA PHE A 103 34.73 7.00 -54.74
C PHE A 103 34.14 7.91 -55.82
N LYS A 104 32.81 7.88 -56.01
CA LYS A 104 32.11 8.90 -56.78
C LYS A 104 31.74 10.07 -55.86
N VAL A 105 32.29 11.25 -56.13
CA VAL A 105 32.05 12.46 -55.31
C VAL A 105 30.80 13.18 -55.80
N GLN A 106 29.84 13.45 -54.91
CA GLN A 106 28.56 14.10 -55.26
C GLN A 106 28.20 15.20 -54.26
N GLY A 107 27.84 16.38 -54.76
CA GLY A 107 27.41 17.51 -53.94
C GLY A 107 25.89 17.60 -53.81
N PHE A 108 25.39 18.05 -52.66
CA PHE A 108 23.98 18.47 -52.48
C PHE A 108 23.88 19.87 -51.88
N PRO A 109 22.85 20.65 -52.24
CA PRO A 109 22.71 22.04 -51.80
C PRO A 109 22.39 22.15 -50.31
N SER A 110 21.69 21.18 -49.73
CA SER A 110 21.34 21.17 -48.30
C SER A 110 21.26 19.77 -47.73
N GLU A 111 21.37 19.65 -46.41
CA GLU A 111 21.19 18.38 -45.69
C GLU A 111 19.84 17.73 -46.01
N LYS A 112 18.77 18.53 -46.10
CA LYS A 112 17.41 18.04 -46.40
C LYS A 112 17.31 17.45 -47.80
N SER A 113 18.02 18.03 -48.78
CA SER A 113 18.10 17.48 -50.13
C SER A 113 18.80 16.12 -50.13
N PHE A 114 19.88 15.99 -49.36
CA PHE A 114 20.58 14.71 -49.19
C PHE A 114 19.71 13.67 -48.47
N GLU A 115 18.99 14.05 -47.41
CA GLU A 115 18.05 13.14 -46.73
C GLU A 115 16.95 12.61 -47.66
N ASN A 116 16.38 13.49 -48.49
CA ASN A 116 15.37 13.09 -49.46
C ASN A 116 15.93 12.14 -50.51
N TYR A 117 17.16 12.37 -50.97
CA TYR A 117 17.88 11.48 -51.88
C TYR A 117 18.01 10.07 -51.29
N ILE A 118 18.52 9.96 -50.05
CA ILE A 118 18.63 8.66 -49.36
C ILE A 118 17.26 8.00 -49.12
N ARG A 119 16.22 8.77 -48.74
CA ARG A 119 14.86 8.23 -48.50
C ARG A 119 14.16 7.75 -49.77
N SER A 120 14.48 8.34 -50.93
CA SER A 120 13.86 7.97 -52.21
C SER A 120 14.28 6.58 -52.71
N GLY A 121 15.35 6.00 -52.15
CA GLY A 121 15.74 4.60 -52.37
C GLY A 121 16.21 4.25 -53.77
N ASN A 122 16.36 5.22 -54.68
CA ASN A 122 16.61 5.00 -56.10
C ASN A 122 18.09 5.13 -56.49
N ASN A 123 19.00 4.87 -55.54
CA ASN A 123 20.42 5.15 -55.70
C ASN A 123 21.13 3.96 -56.35
N SER A 124 21.80 4.20 -57.49
CA SER A 124 22.57 3.17 -58.20
C SER A 124 23.81 2.71 -57.42
N ASN A 125 24.38 3.62 -56.61
CA ASN A 125 25.59 3.38 -55.84
C ASN A 125 25.34 3.56 -54.33
N PRO A 126 25.98 2.76 -53.47
CA PRO A 126 25.90 2.94 -52.04
C PRO A 126 26.67 4.19 -51.58
N VAL A 127 26.00 5.12 -50.90
CA VAL A 127 26.68 6.23 -50.19
C VAL A 127 27.44 5.67 -48.98
N LEU A 128 28.73 5.97 -48.87
CA LEU A 128 29.57 5.63 -47.71
C LEU A 128 29.28 6.61 -46.56
N ALA A 129 29.52 7.89 -46.82
CA ALA A 129 29.29 8.96 -45.87
C ALA A 129 29.02 10.30 -46.59
N ALA A 130 28.32 11.20 -45.90
CA ALA A 130 28.20 12.60 -46.27
C ALA A 130 29.01 13.48 -45.31
N ILE A 131 29.79 14.38 -45.89
CA ILE A 131 30.57 15.41 -45.22
C ILE A 131 29.77 16.71 -45.29
N ILE A 132 29.31 17.19 -44.14
CA ILE A 132 28.48 18.38 -44.07
C ILE A 132 29.28 19.46 -43.35
N PHE A 133 29.57 20.55 -44.05
CA PHE A 133 30.24 21.70 -43.47
C PHE A 133 29.20 22.62 -42.82
N ASP A 134 29.36 22.93 -41.53
CA ASP A 134 28.52 23.88 -40.78
C ASP A 134 29.05 25.30 -41.02
N HIS A 135 28.92 25.75 -42.26
CA HIS A 135 29.31 27.08 -42.72
C HIS A 135 28.43 27.50 -43.90
N ASN A 136 27.87 28.72 -43.80
CA ASN A 136 27.12 29.32 -44.90
C ASN A 136 28.11 30.06 -45.79
N PHE A 137 28.38 29.51 -46.97
CA PHE A 137 29.22 30.16 -47.97
C PHE A 137 28.40 31.22 -48.72
N GLU A 138 28.85 32.47 -48.73
CA GLU A 138 28.23 33.58 -49.48
C GLU A 138 28.67 33.59 -50.95
N SER A 139 29.83 32.98 -51.25
CA SER A 139 30.35 32.80 -52.61
C SER A 139 30.99 31.42 -52.79
N SER A 140 31.05 30.91 -54.04
CA SER A 140 31.56 29.57 -54.33
C SER A 140 33.06 29.38 -54.02
N ASP A 141 33.82 30.48 -54.09
CA ASP A 141 35.27 30.54 -53.85
C ASP A 141 35.64 30.97 -52.41
N GLU A 142 34.66 31.13 -51.50
CA GLU A 142 34.94 31.55 -50.13
C GLU A 142 35.70 30.48 -49.33
N ASN A 143 36.88 30.87 -48.82
CA ASN A 143 37.74 30.01 -47.99
C ASN A 143 37.04 29.53 -46.72
N LEU A 144 37.34 28.31 -46.29
CA LEU A 144 36.86 27.80 -45.00
C LEU A 144 37.36 28.68 -43.83
N PRO A 145 36.56 28.86 -42.77
CA PRO A 145 37.00 29.54 -41.57
C PRO A 145 38.10 28.73 -40.87
N LEU A 146 39.04 29.40 -40.19
CA LEU A 146 40.09 28.75 -39.39
C LEU A 146 39.55 27.77 -38.35
N LYS A 147 38.33 28.01 -37.86
CA LYS A 147 37.58 27.08 -37.00
C LYS A 147 36.51 26.39 -37.84
N VAL A 148 36.89 25.27 -38.47
CA VAL A 148 35.97 24.46 -39.27
C VAL A 148 35.09 23.61 -38.35
N LYS A 149 33.78 23.65 -38.58
CA LYS A 149 32.82 22.72 -37.98
C LYS A 149 32.25 21.86 -39.10
N TYR A 150 32.22 20.55 -38.89
CA TYR A 150 31.63 19.62 -39.84
C TYR A 150 30.92 18.47 -39.13
N HIS A 151 30.02 17.81 -39.85
CA HIS A 151 29.33 16.60 -39.43
C HIS A 151 29.58 15.49 -40.45
N LEU A 152 29.85 14.28 -39.97
CA LEU A 152 29.93 13.09 -40.80
C LEU A 152 28.65 12.27 -40.61
N ARG A 153 27.91 12.05 -41.71
CA ARG A 153 26.73 11.16 -41.71
C ARG A 153 27.05 9.89 -42.47
N PHE A 154 27.28 8.82 -41.73
CA PHE A 154 27.56 7.50 -42.30
C PHE A 154 26.28 6.77 -42.68
N ARG A 155 26.36 5.96 -43.73
CA ARG A 155 25.34 4.96 -44.01
C ARG A 155 25.39 3.86 -42.95
N LYS A 156 24.21 3.34 -42.60
CA LYS A 156 24.12 2.12 -41.77
C LYS A 156 24.70 0.92 -42.52
N PHE A 157 25.76 0.31 -41.99
CA PHE A 157 26.29 -0.95 -42.47
C PHE A 157 25.49 -2.12 -41.88
N HIS A 158 25.06 -3.05 -42.73
CA HIS A 158 24.44 -4.30 -42.32
C HIS A 158 25.52 -5.37 -42.25
N GLU A 159 25.81 -5.89 -41.07
CA GLU A 159 26.58 -7.13 -40.96
C GLU A 159 25.65 -8.29 -41.30
N SER A 160 25.94 -8.93 -42.43
CA SER A 160 25.31 -10.15 -42.93
C SER A 160 26.42 -11.18 -43.09
N SER A 161 26.79 -11.89 -42.03
CA SER A 161 27.30 -13.26 -42.15
C SER A 161 27.54 -13.96 -40.80
N SER A 162 26.87 -15.11 -40.70
CA SER A 162 27.31 -16.37 -40.07
C SER A 162 27.52 -16.44 -38.55
N GLY A 163 26.45 -16.90 -37.88
CA GLY A 163 26.52 -17.54 -36.57
C GLY A 163 25.11 -17.84 -36.05
N THR A 164 24.68 -19.09 -36.10
CA THR A 164 23.45 -19.55 -35.43
C THR A 164 23.54 -19.28 -33.93
N THR A 165 22.92 -18.21 -33.45
CA THR A 165 22.61 -18.06 -32.02
C THR A 165 21.39 -17.17 -31.83
N SER A 166 20.31 -17.80 -31.36
CA SER A 166 19.28 -17.27 -30.46
C SER A 166 18.72 -15.85 -30.70
N GLU A 167 17.42 -15.82 -31.03
CA GLU A 167 16.49 -14.70 -30.88
C GLU A 167 16.92 -13.67 -29.80
N GLY A 168 17.49 -12.54 -30.22
CA GLY A 168 17.81 -11.47 -29.27
C GLY A 168 18.83 -10.41 -29.71
N GLU A 169 19.53 -10.58 -30.83
CA GLU A 169 20.50 -9.57 -31.27
C GLU A 169 19.81 -8.29 -31.75
N LYS A 170 19.90 -7.29 -30.86
CA LYS A 170 19.47 -5.92 -31.06
C LYS A 170 20.02 -5.42 -32.39
N LYS A 171 19.12 -4.98 -33.27
CA LYS A 171 19.40 -4.07 -34.38
C LYS A 171 20.09 -2.81 -33.83
N THR A 172 21.41 -2.80 -33.69
CA THR A 172 22.16 -1.67 -33.13
C THR A 172 22.30 -0.60 -34.21
N ASN A 173 21.42 0.39 -34.19
CA ASN A 173 21.77 1.68 -34.76
C ASN A 173 22.93 2.27 -33.95
N TRP A 174 23.73 3.15 -34.55
CA TRP A 174 24.65 4.02 -33.81
C TRP A 174 23.82 4.80 -32.79
N ASN A 175 23.77 4.33 -31.54
CA ASN A 175 22.92 4.91 -30.49
C ASN A 175 23.62 6.13 -29.90
N THR A 176 23.82 7.16 -30.72
CA THR A 176 24.54 8.40 -30.39
C THR A 176 23.85 9.25 -29.34
N LEU A 177 22.63 8.88 -28.93
CA LEU A 177 21.88 9.53 -27.85
C LEU A 177 22.42 9.20 -26.46
N LEU A 178 23.20 8.12 -26.31
CA LEU A 178 23.78 7.70 -25.03
C LEU A 178 25.30 7.68 -25.16
N LEU A 179 25.97 8.38 -24.24
CA LEU A 179 27.43 8.33 -24.12
C LEU A 179 27.85 7.06 -23.36
N PHE A 180 27.01 6.62 -22.41
CA PHE A 180 27.27 5.48 -21.54
C PHE A 180 26.19 4.39 -21.65
N PRO A 181 26.56 3.11 -21.53
CA PRO A 181 25.59 2.02 -21.49
C PRO A 181 24.70 2.12 -20.24
N SER A 182 23.42 1.78 -20.40
CA SER A 182 22.40 1.90 -19.34
C SER A 182 22.62 0.95 -18.16
N VAL A 183 23.15 -0.25 -18.45
CA VAL A 183 23.70 -1.14 -17.44
C VAL A 183 25.22 -1.10 -17.60
N PRO A 184 25.95 -0.61 -16.60
CA PRO A 184 27.40 -0.57 -16.68
C PRO A 184 27.92 -2.00 -16.76
N PRO A 185 28.74 -2.35 -17.77
CA PRO A 185 29.39 -3.63 -17.77
C PRO A 185 30.33 -3.67 -16.57
N GLN A 186 30.27 -4.78 -15.82
CA GLN A 186 31.26 -5.07 -14.79
C GLN A 186 32.64 -5.38 -15.41
N ASP A 187 32.64 -5.70 -16.71
CA ASP A 187 33.79 -5.99 -17.54
C ASP A 187 34.22 -4.82 -18.41
N ARG A 188 35.44 -4.93 -18.94
CA ARG A 188 35.89 -4.11 -20.06
C ARG A 188 34.92 -4.25 -21.25
N ARG A 189 34.61 -3.14 -21.90
CA ARG A 189 33.74 -3.10 -23.10
C ARG A 189 34.45 -3.81 -24.26
N ASN A 190 33.76 -4.73 -24.94
CA ASN A 190 34.23 -5.45 -26.14
C ASN A 190 35.63 -6.06 -25.95
N ILE A 191 35.69 -7.12 -25.12
CA ILE A 191 36.90 -7.84 -24.67
C ILE A 191 37.75 -8.35 -25.85
N LEU A 192 37.09 -8.95 -26.84
CA LEU A 192 37.71 -9.70 -27.92
C LEU A 192 38.06 -8.83 -29.14
N GLU A 193 37.63 -7.57 -29.12
CA GLU A 193 37.67 -6.67 -30.28
C GLU A 193 38.70 -5.56 -30.03
N GLU A 194 39.85 -5.63 -30.70
CA GLU A 194 40.93 -4.65 -30.55
C GLU A 194 40.55 -3.25 -31.00
N ASP A 195 39.59 -3.15 -31.92
CA ASP A 195 39.05 -1.93 -32.51
C ASP A 195 38.01 -1.24 -31.61
N GLY A 196 37.64 -1.86 -30.49
CA GLY A 196 36.65 -1.34 -29.54
C GLY A 196 35.23 -1.81 -29.80
N GLY A 197 34.99 -2.60 -30.84
CA GLY A 197 33.70 -3.17 -31.24
C GLY A 197 32.58 -2.14 -31.42
N ASP A 198 31.33 -2.56 -31.19
CA ASP A 198 30.17 -1.71 -31.54
C ASP A 198 29.96 -0.49 -30.61
N PRO A 199 29.63 0.69 -31.18
CA PRO A 199 29.55 0.99 -32.62
C PRO A 199 30.95 1.06 -33.26
N GLY A 200 31.11 0.44 -34.43
CA GLY A 200 32.41 0.17 -35.05
C GLY A 200 33.09 1.39 -35.68
N TYR A 201 33.51 2.38 -34.88
CA TYR A 201 34.14 3.61 -35.39
C TYR A 201 35.40 3.36 -36.25
N ILE A 202 36.16 2.31 -35.96
CA ILE A 202 37.33 1.90 -36.76
C ILE A 202 36.90 0.95 -37.88
N ARG A 203 36.17 -0.13 -37.54
CA ARG A 203 35.72 -1.16 -38.49
C ARG A 203 34.84 -0.63 -39.62
N GLU A 204 33.97 0.33 -39.33
CA GLU A 204 33.08 0.97 -40.32
C GLU A 204 33.76 2.13 -41.08
N GLY A 205 35.01 2.47 -40.73
CA GLY A 205 35.82 3.47 -41.44
C GLY A 205 35.55 4.92 -41.05
N PHE A 206 34.84 5.17 -39.95
CA PHE A 206 34.55 6.53 -39.49
C PHE A 206 35.81 7.30 -39.11
N LEU A 207 36.69 6.72 -38.29
CA LEU A 207 37.93 7.39 -37.91
C LEU A 207 38.89 7.56 -39.11
N THR A 208 38.89 6.62 -40.05
CA THR A 208 39.68 6.71 -41.28
C THR A 208 39.22 7.89 -42.15
N LEU A 209 37.90 8.04 -42.33
CA LEU A 209 37.35 9.18 -43.07
C LEU A 209 37.57 10.50 -42.33
N GLN A 210 37.36 10.51 -41.02
CA GLN A 210 37.58 11.69 -40.17
C GLN A 210 39.04 12.16 -40.28
N HIS A 211 39.99 11.25 -40.13
CA HIS A 211 41.41 11.55 -40.27
C HIS A 211 41.77 12.09 -41.65
N SER A 212 41.24 11.48 -42.72
CA SER A 212 41.49 11.92 -44.10
C SER A 212 40.92 13.31 -44.36
N LEU A 213 39.73 13.61 -43.80
CA LEU A 213 39.10 14.93 -43.89
C LEU A 213 39.89 15.99 -43.12
N ASP A 214 40.28 15.69 -41.88
CA ASP A 214 41.07 16.61 -41.06
C ASP A 214 42.43 16.90 -41.73
N LYS A 215 43.07 15.87 -42.29
CA LYS A 215 44.28 16.01 -43.10
C LYS A 215 44.06 16.89 -44.33
N ALA A 216 42.96 16.71 -45.07
CA ALA A 216 42.63 17.53 -46.23
C ALA A 216 42.39 19.00 -45.86
N ILE A 217 41.69 19.27 -44.75
CA ILE A 217 41.48 20.63 -44.22
C ILE A 217 42.81 21.27 -43.79
N MET A 218 43.67 20.51 -43.10
CA MET A 218 44.99 20.99 -42.69
C MET A 218 45.90 21.28 -43.88
N ILE A 219 45.85 20.47 -44.93
CA ILE A 219 46.59 20.72 -46.18
C ILE A 219 46.02 21.94 -46.90
N HIS A 220 44.70 22.12 -46.92
CA HIS A 220 44.07 23.29 -47.52
C HIS A 220 44.55 24.61 -46.88
N HIS A 221 44.67 24.67 -45.55
CA HIS A 221 45.15 25.87 -44.86
C HIS A 221 46.68 25.98 -44.76
N GLY A 222 47.38 24.85 -44.60
CA GLY A 222 48.82 24.79 -44.35
C GLY A 222 49.69 24.59 -45.59
N GLY A 223 49.09 24.31 -46.75
CA GLY A 223 49.79 24.08 -48.02
C GLY A 223 50.84 22.99 -47.93
N GLU A 224 51.98 23.20 -48.61
CA GLU A 224 53.10 22.23 -48.67
C GLU A 224 53.68 21.87 -47.29
N ALA A 225 53.60 22.77 -46.31
CA ALA A 225 54.14 22.51 -44.98
C ALA A 225 53.37 21.37 -44.29
N ALA A 226 52.04 21.34 -44.43
CA ALA A 226 51.20 20.27 -43.91
C ALA A 226 51.40 18.96 -44.68
N GLU A 227 51.59 19.00 -46.00
CA GLU A 227 51.87 17.81 -46.80
C GLU A 227 53.18 17.12 -46.38
N ARG A 228 54.25 17.90 -46.17
CA ARG A 228 55.53 17.35 -45.68
C ARG A 228 55.41 16.75 -44.29
N MET A 229 54.60 17.35 -43.42
CA MET A 229 54.34 16.83 -42.07
C MET A 229 53.69 15.45 -42.12
N PHE A 230 52.59 15.30 -42.88
CA PHE A 230 51.88 14.02 -42.98
C PHE A 230 52.65 12.96 -43.78
N LYS A 231 53.57 13.35 -44.66
CA LYS A 231 54.45 12.39 -45.35
C LYS A 231 55.43 11.68 -44.41
N ASN A 232 55.78 12.32 -43.29
CA ASN A 232 56.75 11.81 -42.30
C ASN A 232 56.09 11.33 -41.00
N THR A 233 54.76 11.29 -40.93
CA THR A 233 54.04 10.98 -39.69
C THR A 233 53.02 9.86 -39.94
N ASP A 234 53.18 8.75 -39.23
CA ASP A 234 52.20 7.67 -39.19
C ASP A 234 51.32 7.79 -37.95
N ILE A 235 50.01 7.67 -38.12
CA ILE A 235 49.03 7.74 -37.02
C ILE A 235 48.43 6.37 -36.76
N TYR A 236 48.52 5.95 -35.50
CA TYR A 236 47.93 4.71 -35.01
C TYR A 236 46.90 5.01 -33.92
N VAL A 237 45.87 4.18 -33.85
CA VAL A 237 44.90 4.20 -32.78
C VAL A 237 45.16 3.03 -31.86
N LYS A 238 45.25 3.30 -30.56
CA LYS A 238 45.46 2.28 -29.54
C LYS A 238 44.48 2.51 -28.40
N ARG A 239 43.79 1.44 -28.00
CA ARG A 239 42.92 1.48 -26.83
C ARG A 239 43.76 1.62 -25.56
N PHE A 240 43.24 2.37 -24.59
CA PHE A 240 43.87 2.44 -23.27
C PHE A 240 43.93 1.04 -22.65
N PRO A 241 45.06 0.65 -22.01
CA PRO A 241 45.14 -0.60 -21.29
C PRO A 241 44.14 -0.62 -20.12
N TYR A 242 43.61 -1.79 -19.81
CA TYR A 242 42.67 -1.98 -18.70
C TYR A 242 43.36 -2.71 -17.54
N PRO A 243 43.23 -2.24 -16.28
CA PRO A 243 43.88 -2.88 -15.13
C PRO A 243 43.29 -4.27 -14.83
N ALA A 244 44.05 -5.09 -14.09
CA ALA A 244 43.56 -6.38 -13.62
C ALA A 244 42.34 -6.21 -12.70
N TYR A 245 41.34 -7.07 -12.84
CA TYR A 245 40.09 -6.99 -12.08
C TYR A 245 39.47 -8.37 -11.84
N TYR A 246 38.54 -8.44 -10.89
CA TYR A 246 37.77 -9.65 -10.62
C TYR A 246 36.47 -9.64 -11.41
N HIS A 247 36.30 -10.61 -12.30
CA HIS A 247 35.05 -10.84 -13.00
C HIS A 247 34.11 -11.70 -12.14
N ASP A 248 32.89 -11.20 -11.94
CA ASP A 248 31.84 -11.85 -11.17
C ASP A 248 30.52 -11.84 -11.96
N GLY A 249 30.20 -12.94 -12.64
CA GLY A 249 28.98 -13.06 -13.44
C GLY A 249 27.68 -13.10 -12.62
N PHE A 250 27.75 -13.19 -11.30
CA PHE A 250 26.59 -13.27 -10.41
C PHE A 250 25.67 -12.05 -10.55
N MET A 251 26.22 -10.84 -10.58
CA MET A 251 25.44 -9.61 -10.51
C MET A 251 24.50 -9.44 -11.71
N TRP A 252 24.89 -9.93 -12.89
CA TRP A 252 24.06 -9.94 -14.10
C TRP A 252 22.83 -10.83 -13.99
N GLN A 253 22.93 -11.94 -13.25
CA GLN A 253 21.79 -12.81 -12.97
C GLN A 253 20.95 -12.23 -11.84
N PHE A 254 21.62 -11.67 -10.83
CA PHE A 254 20.97 -11.12 -9.65
C PHE A 254 20.10 -9.89 -9.95
N ILE A 255 20.54 -8.98 -10.83
CA ILE A 255 19.74 -7.79 -11.22
C ILE A 255 18.38 -8.16 -11.81
N MET A 256 18.27 -9.28 -12.54
CA MET A 256 16.99 -9.75 -13.06
C MET A 256 16.12 -10.43 -12.01
N ILE A 257 16.73 -11.14 -11.06
CA ILE A 257 16.02 -11.98 -10.08
C ILE A 257 15.60 -11.19 -8.84
N PHE A 258 16.40 -10.21 -8.40
CA PHE A 258 16.20 -9.49 -7.14
C PHE A 258 14.85 -8.76 -7.01
N PRO A 259 14.34 -8.04 -8.04
CA PRO A 259 13.00 -7.47 -8.02
C PRO A 259 11.90 -8.51 -7.77
N TRP A 260 12.01 -9.70 -8.38
CA TRP A 260 11.03 -10.78 -8.21
C TRP A 260 11.11 -11.39 -6.82
N THR A 261 12.31 -11.64 -6.29
CA THR A 261 12.45 -12.20 -4.94
C THR A 261 11.93 -11.24 -3.89
N ALA A 262 12.15 -9.93 -4.06
CA ALA A 262 11.55 -8.91 -3.20
C ALA A 262 10.02 -8.94 -3.28
N LEU A 263 9.42 -8.93 -4.48
CA LEU A 263 7.97 -8.97 -4.68
C LEU A 263 7.34 -10.18 -3.94
N PHE A 264 7.86 -11.38 -4.19
CA PHE A 264 7.31 -12.59 -3.60
C PHE A 264 7.48 -12.65 -2.08
N SER A 265 8.61 -12.17 -1.55
CA SER A 265 8.88 -12.14 -0.11
C SER A 265 7.84 -11.33 0.66
N PHE A 266 7.39 -10.20 0.09
CA PHE A 266 6.41 -9.32 0.74
C PHE A 266 4.95 -9.63 0.39
N SER A 267 4.72 -10.49 -0.60
CA SER A 267 3.36 -10.83 -1.08
C SER A 267 2.47 -11.45 0.00
N GLN A 268 3.00 -12.33 0.85
CA GLN A 268 2.20 -12.96 1.91
C GLN A 268 1.82 -11.97 3.01
N VAL A 269 2.70 -11.02 3.31
CA VAL A 269 2.48 -10.05 4.38
C VAL A 269 1.29 -9.16 4.05
N ILE A 270 1.15 -8.72 2.79
CA ILE A 270 -0.01 -7.91 2.40
C ILE A 270 -1.33 -8.70 2.45
N LEU A 271 -1.32 -9.99 2.12
CA LEU A 271 -2.51 -10.83 2.22
C LEU A 271 -2.97 -10.99 3.66
N VAL A 272 -2.02 -11.11 4.59
CA VAL A 272 -2.30 -11.14 6.03
C VAL A 272 -2.88 -9.82 6.50
N VAL A 273 -2.31 -8.68 6.09
CA VAL A 273 -2.82 -7.34 6.44
C VAL A 273 -4.29 -7.20 6.04
N VAL A 274 -4.60 -7.47 4.77
CA VAL A 274 -5.98 -7.34 4.24
C VAL A 274 -6.90 -8.36 4.91
N GLY A 275 -6.45 -9.62 5.05
CA GLY A 275 -7.25 -10.71 5.62
C GLY A 275 -7.63 -10.47 7.08
N THR A 276 -6.69 -10.04 7.92
CA THR A 276 -6.98 -9.79 9.34
C THR A 276 -7.96 -8.63 9.52
N ILE A 277 -7.75 -7.51 8.82
CA ILE A 277 -8.64 -6.34 8.93
C ILE A 277 -10.05 -6.68 8.41
N MET A 278 -10.14 -7.41 7.30
CA MET A 278 -11.43 -7.82 6.75
C MET A 278 -12.16 -8.83 7.60
N LEU A 279 -11.45 -9.76 8.24
CA LEU A 279 -12.06 -10.70 9.17
C LEU A 279 -12.59 -9.98 10.42
N GLU A 280 -11.89 -8.97 10.95
CA GLU A 280 -12.40 -8.15 12.06
C GLU A 280 -13.61 -7.31 11.64
N LYS A 281 -13.64 -6.76 10.41
CA LYS A 281 -14.78 -6.01 9.86
C LYS A 281 -15.99 -6.91 9.60
N GLU A 282 -15.77 -8.10 9.02
CA GLU A 282 -16.83 -9.06 8.72
C GLU A 282 -17.52 -9.59 9.99
N LYS A 283 -16.74 -9.80 11.07
CA LYS A 283 -17.24 -10.20 12.40
C LYS A 283 -17.77 -9.05 13.26
N ARG A 284 -17.81 -7.82 12.72
CA ARG A 284 -18.24 -6.60 13.42
C ARG A 284 -17.42 -6.24 14.67
N LEU A 285 -16.19 -6.76 14.77
CA LEU A 285 -15.31 -6.52 15.92
C LEU A 285 -14.83 -5.06 15.95
N LYS A 286 -14.59 -4.45 14.77
CA LYS A 286 -14.22 -3.04 14.64
C LYS A 286 -15.32 -2.13 15.19
N GLU A 287 -16.57 -2.35 14.79
CA GLU A 287 -17.72 -1.57 15.23
C GLU A 287 -17.95 -1.72 16.73
N TYR A 288 -17.86 -2.95 17.26
CA TYR A 288 -18.01 -3.19 18.70
C TYR A 288 -16.94 -2.48 19.54
N GLN A 289 -15.68 -2.48 19.08
CA GLN A 289 -14.60 -1.72 19.72
C GLN A 289 -14.90 -0.21 19.73
N LEU A 290 -15.43 0.34 18.63
CA LEU A 290 -15.83 1.76 18.56
C LEU A 290 -16.96 2.06 19.55
N MET A 291 -17.98 1.19 19.66
CA MET A 291 -19.10 1.33 20.60
C MET A 291 -18.66 1.36 22.06
N ILE A 292 -17.60 0.65 22.41
CA ILE A 292 -17.10 0.59 23.80
C ILE A 292 -16.28 1.83 24.17
N GLY A 293 -15.92 2.67 23.18
CA GLY A 293 -15.26 3.96 23.40
C GLY A 293 -13.87 4.08 22.79
N LEU A 294 -13.43 3.12 21.97
CA LEU A 294 -12.19 3.24 21.22
C LEU A 294 -12.37 4.18 20.02
N SER A 295 -11.34 4.94 19.67
CA SER A 295 -11.36 5.83 18.52
C SER A 295 -10.88 5.12 17.25
N ASN A 296 -11.40 5.53 16.08
CA ASN A 296 -11.00 4.94 14.80
C ASN A 296 -9.50 5.13 14.52
N ALA A 297 -8.93 6.28 14.91
CA ALA A 297 -7.51 6.57 14.77
C ALA A 297 -6.63 5.59 15.57
N MET A 298 -7.04 5.20 16.77
CA MET A 298 -6.33 4.22 17.58
C MET A 298 -6.35 2.84 16.91
N LEU A 299 -7.48 2.43 16.33
CA LEU A 299 -7.60 1.16 15.62
C LEU A 299 -6.63 1.11 14.44
N TRP A 300 -6.70 2.07 13.52
CA TRP A 300 -5.80 2.12 12.36
C TRP A 300 -4.32 2.22 12.74
N SER A 301 -3.99 3.06 13.73
CA SER A 301 -2.60 3.20 14.21
C SER A 301 -2.09 1.91 14.86
N SER A 302 -2.95 1.18 15.58
CA SER A 302 -2.56 -0.09 16.18
C SER A 302 -2.27 -1.18 15.14
N TYR A 303 -3.07 -1.23 14.07
CA TYR A 303 -2.85 -2.14 12.96
C TYR A 303 -1.54 -1.78 12.28
N PHE A 304 -1.33 -0.49 11.99
CA PHE A 304 -0.12 0.00 11.35
C PHE A 304 1.13 -0.40 12.12
N ILE A 305 1.20 -0.14 13.44
CA ILE A 305 2.35 -0.50 14.26
C ILE A 305 2.57 -2.02 14.31
N THR A 306 1.49 -2.80 14.46
CA THR A 306 1.59 -4.26 14.51
C THR A 306 2.14 -4.82 13.20
N PHE A 307 1.62 -4.37 12.06
CA PHE A 307 2.07 -4.83 10.75
C PHE A 307 3.47 -4.28 10.39
N LEU A 308 3.82 -3.06 10.80
CA LEU A 308 5.15 -2.50 10.62
C LEU A 308 6.22 -3.33 11.35
N PHE A 309 5.90 -3.81 12.57
CA PHE A 309 6.79 -4.72 13.30
C PHE A 309 6.98 -6.05 12.56
N LEU A 310 5.91 -6.62 11.99
CA LEU A 310 6.01 -7.85 11.18
C LEU A 310 6.85 -7.66 9.93
N TYR A 311 6.64 -6.57 9.18
CA TYR A 311 7.50 -6.20 8.07
C TYR A 311 8.95 -6.03 8.51
N SER A 312 9.20 -5.43 9.67
CA SER A 312 10.57 -5.26 10.18
C SER A 312 11.26 -6.60 10.44
N ILE A 313 10.54 -7.63 10.92
CA ILE A 313 11.08 -8.99 11.06
C ILE A 313 11.47 -9.54 9.67
N VAL A 314 10.56 -9.45 8.69
CA VAL A 314 10.80 -9.92 7.32
C VAL A 314 11.99 -9.21 6.68
N ILE A 315 12.07 -7.88 6.82
CA ILE A 315 13.18 -7.06 6.29
C ILE A 315 14.51 -7.43 6.98
N THR A 316 14.48 -7.71 8.29
CA THR A 316 15.68 -8.14 9.01
C THR A 316 16.18 -9.49 8.50
N ILE A 317 15.29 -10.47 8.28
CA ILE A 317 15.63 -11.77 7.69
C ILE A 317 16.20 -11.57 6.28
N LEU A 318 15.55 -10.74 5.46
CA LEU A 318 16.03 -10.37 4.12
C LEU A 318 17.43 -9.76 4.16
N CYS A 319 17.70 -8.82 5.07
CA CYS A 319 19.01 -8.20 5.23
C CYS A 319 20.07 -9.21 5.67
N ILE A 320 19.75 -10.13 6.57
CA ILE A 320 20.65 -11.23 6.97
C ILE A 320 21.00 -12.07 5.74
N LEU A 321 20.01 -12.45 4.92
CA LEU A 321 20.25 -13.25 3.71
C LEU A 321 21.10 -12.54 2.66
N LEU A 322 21.02 -11.21 2.56
CA LEU A 322 21.79 -10.42 1.58
C LEU A 322 23.23 -10.11 2.04
N PHE A 323 23.43 -9.85 3.33
CA PHE A 323 24.70 -9.32 3.86
C PHE A 323 25.51 -10.32 4.68
N TYR A 324 24.88 -11.33 5.29
CA TYR A 324 25.60 -12.32 6.07
C TYR A 324 26.27 -13.34 5.14
N GLN A 325 27.51 -13.72 5.47
CA GLN A 325 28.30 -14.67 4.68
C GLN A 325 27.83 -16.12 4.92
N ILE A 326 26.64 -16.46 4.40
CA ILE A 326 26.10 -17.83 4.41
C ILE A 326 26.85 -18.71 3.39
N VAL A 327 27.24 -18.10 2.28
CA VAL A 327 27.97 -18.71 1.16
C VAL A 327 29.39 -18.13 1.13
N GLN A 328 30.29 -18.70 0.31
CA GLN A 328 31.69 -18.25 0.20
C GLN A 328 31.85 -16.73 0.08
N GLU A 329 30.91 -16.05 -0.59
CA GLU A 329 30.86 -14.59 -0.67
C GLU A 329 29.46 -14.06 -0.35
N THR A 330 29.39 -12.82 0.16
CA THR A 330 28.12 -12.11 0.37
C THR A 330 27.46 -11.76 -0.96
N VAL A 331 26.14 -11.58 -0.96
CA VAL A 331 25.35 -11.22 -2.14
C VAL A 331 25.60 -9.76 -2.51
N LEU A 332 25.45 -8.86 -1.55
CA LEU A 332 25.86 -7.46 -1.67
C LEU A 332 27.17 -7.26 -0.89
N GLN A 333 28.20 -6.70 -1.54
CA GLN A 333 29.53 -6.54 -0.98
C GLN A 333 29.84 -5.10 -0.57
N LYS A 334 29.32 -4.12 -1.31
CA LYS A 334 29.68 -2.69 -1.18
C LYS A 334 28.58 -1.85 -0.52
N SER A 335 27.33 -2.27 -0.66
CA SER A 335 26.16 -1.61 -0.10
C SER A 335 26.13 -1.66 1.44
N GLU A 336 25.45 -0.71 2.06
CA GLU A 336 25.27 -0.64 3.52
C GLU A 336 23.95 -1.28 3.96
N THR A 337 24.00 -2.13 4.99
CA THR A 337 22.81 -2.84 5.50
C THR A 337 21.74 -1.89 6.03
N THR A 338 22.14 -0.80 6.71
CA THR A 338 21.20 0.20 7.26
C THR A 338 20.42 0.90 6.16
N PHE A 339 21.07 1.23 5.05
CA PHE A 339 20.44 1.87 3.90
C PHE A 339 19.39 0.96 3.26
N ILE A 340 19.75 -0.30 2.99
CA ILE A 340 18.81 -1.28 2.41
C ILE A 340 17.63 -1.56 3.35
N PHE A 341 17.87 -1.62 4.66
CA PHE A 341 16.80 -1.75 5.65
C PHE A 341 15.80 -0.59 5.57
N VAL A 342 16.29 0.67 5.52
CA VAL A 342 15.42 1.85 5.42
C VAL A 342 14.69 1.91 4.07
N PHE A 343 15.34 1.53 2.97
CA PHE A 343 14.71 1.43 1.67
C PHE A 343 13.47 0.50 1.70
N PHE A 344 13.63 -0.72 2.22
CA PHE A 344 12.51 -1.66 2.36
C PHE A 344 11.50 -1.24 3.44
N LEU A 345 11.92 -0.46 4.44
CA LEU A 345 10.99 0.11 5.44
C LEU A 345 10.02 1.12 4.80
N PHE A 346 10.49 1.99 3.91
CA PHE A 346 9.60 2.89 3.16
C PHE A 346 8.64 2.14 2.25
N TYR A 347 9.14 1.10 1.57
CA TYR A 347 8.28 0.19 0.81
C TYR A 347 7.24 -0.49 1.72
N ALA A 348 7.62 -0.95 2.91
CA ALA A 348 6.69 -1.56 3.87
C ALA A 348 5.58 -0.58 4.31
N ILE A 349 5.91 0.68 4.58
CA ILE A 349 4.94 1.71 4.94
C ILE A 349 3.93 1.91 3.81
N ALA A 350 4.40 2.07 2.57
CA ALA A 350 3.54 2.22 1.41
C ALA A 350 2.67 0.97 1.18
N SER A 351 3.25 -0.24 1.32
CA SER A 351 2.56 -1.52 1.14
C SER A 351 1.46 -1.76 2.20
N ILE A 352 1.70 -1.42 3.46
CA ILE A 352 0.69 -1.50 4.53
C ILE A 352 -0.49 -0.58 4.22
N LEU A 353 -0.22 0.67 3.81
CA LEU A 353 -1.25 1.65 3.48
C LEU A 353 -2.02 1.27 2.22
N PHE A 354 -1.35 0.66 1.23
CA PHE A 354 -2.00 0.02 0.09
C PHE A 354 -2.97 -1.09 0.53
N GLY A 355 -2.54 -1.94 1.47
CA GLY A 355 -3.41 -2.96 2.09
C GLY A 355 -4.61 -2.35 2.82
N PHE A 356 -4.42 -1.23 3.54
CA PHE A 356 -5.50 -0.52 4.20
C PHE A 356 -6.52 0.02 3.19
N MET A 357 -6.04 0.66 2.12
CA MET A 357 -6.88 1.14 1.03
C MET A 357 -7.74 0.01 0.46
N ILE A 358 -7.14 -1.13 0.09
CA ILE A 358 -7.88 -2.29 -0.43
C ILE A 358 -8.91 -2.78 0.59
N SER A 359 -8.54 -2.88 1.86
CA SER A 359 -9.44 -3.36 2.91
C SER A 359 -10.72 -2.49 3.01
N THR A 360 -10.61 -1.17 2.83
CA THR A 360 -11.79 -0.29 2.94
C THR A 360 -12.82 -0.50 1.83
N LEU A 361 -12.40 -0.96 0.65
CA LEU A 361 -13.26 -1.13 -0.54
C LEU A 361 -14.15 -2.38 -0.50
N PHE A 362 -13.87 -3.34 0.39
CA PHE A 362 -14.54 -4.63 0.43
C PHE A 362 -15.31 -4.87 1.74
N ASN A 363 -16.27 -5.79 1.65
CA ASN A 363 -17.14 -6.20 2.76
C ASN A 363 -16.98 -7.69 3.15
N LYS A 364 -16.30 -8.50 2.34
CA LYS A 364 -16.09 -9.94 2.57
C LYS A 364 -14.60 -10.27 2.55
N SER A 365 -14.12 -11.04 3.52
CA SER A 365 -12.68 -11.32 3.67
C SER A 365 -12.09 -12.15 2.53
N SER A 366 -12.75 -13.22 2.08
CA SER A 366 -12.20 -14.12 1.05
C SER A 366 -12.05 -13.45 -0.32
N LEU A 367 -13.00 -12.59 -0.67
CA LEU A 367 -12.97 -11.81 -1.90
C LEU A 367 -11.88 -10.73 -1.84
N ALA A 368 -11.77 -10.04 -0.70
CA ALA A 368 -10.76 -8.99 -0.51
C ALA A 368 -9.33 -9.53 -0.59
N THR A 369 -9.02 -10.67 0.04
CA THR A 369 -7.67 -11.26 -0.01
C THR A 369 -7.30 -11.76 -1.41
N THR A 370 -8.25 -12.37 -2.12
CA THR A 370 -8.04 -12.84 -3.51
C THR A 370 -7.75 -11.68 -4.45
N ILE A 371 -8.54 -10.60 -4.36
CA ILE A 371 -8.35 -9.40 -5.18
C ILE A 371 -7.05 -8.67 -4.77
N ALA A 372 -6.72 -8.61 -3.47
CA ALA A 372 -5.47 -8.04 -3.01
C ALA A 372 -4.26 -8.74 -3.61
N SER A 373 -4.28 -10.08 -3.65
CA SER A 373 -3.25 -10.89 -4.31
C SER A 373 -3.09 -10.52 -5.78
N PHE A 374 -4.22 -10.49 -6.50
CA PHE A 374 -4.23 -10.17 -7.92
C PHE A 374 -3.71 -8.75 -8.21
N LEU A 375 -4.17 -7.76 -7.44
CA LEU A 375 -3.72 -6.36 -7.56
C LEU A 375 -2.23 -6.21 -7.22
N HIS A 376 -1.73 -6.94 -6.23
CA HIS A 376 -0.30 -6.94 -5.88
C HIS A 376 0.57 -7.42 -7.06
N PHE A 377 0.18 -8.48 -7.77
CA PHE A 377 0.93 -8.93 -8.94
C PHE A 377 0.75 -8.01 -10.17
N ILE A 378 -0.45 -7.48 -10.41
CA ILE A 378 -0.69 -6.56 -11.54
C ILE A 378 0.12 -5.29 -11.40
N THR A 379 0.23 -4.74 -10.20
CA THR A 379 1.00 -3.51 -9.93
C THR A 379 2.50 -3.68 -10.17
N PHE A 380 2.99 -4.91 -10.38
CA PHE A 380 4.36 -5.18 -10.80
C PHE A 380 4.54 -5.23 -12.33
N LEU A 381 3.49 -5.45 -13.12
CA LEU A 381 3.61 -5.55 -14.59
C LEU A 381 4.24 -4.32 -15.27
N PRO A 382 3.96 -3.07 -14.85
CA PRO A 382 4.59 -1.89 -15.44
C PRO A 382 6.12 -1.90 -15.32
N TYR A 383 6.69 -2.55 -14.30
CA TYR A 383 8.14 -2.72 -14.17
C TYR A 383 8.76 -3.50 -15.34
N ILE A 384 8.07 -4.53 -15.85
CA ILE A 384 8.56 -5.33 -16.99
C ILE A 384 8.67 -4.45 -18.24
N VAL A 385 7.70 -3.56 -18.45
CA VAL A 385 7.72 -2.59 -19.57
C VAL A 385 8.81 -1.54 -19.35
N PHE A 386 8.97 -1.06 -18.11
CA PHE A 386 9.99 -0.10 -17.72
C PHE A 386 11.40 -0.58 -18.06
N VAL A 387 11.77 -1.81 -17.68
CA VAL A 387 13.12 -2.35 -17.98
C VAL A 387 13.39 -2.39 -19.48
N ARG A 388 12.38 -2.69 -20.31
CA ARG A 388 12.53 -2.73 -21.78
C ARG A 388 12.67 -1.34 -22.42
N ARG A 389 12.00 -0.33 -21.85
CA ARG A 389 11.95 1.04 -22.41
C ARG A 389 12.79 2.07 -21.66
N TYR A 390 13.56 1.64 -20.65
CA TYR A 390 14.33 2.49 -19.73
C TYR A 390 15.08 3.63 -20.42
N ASN A 391 15.76 3.31 -21.53
CA ASN A 391 16.65 4.23 -22.24
C ASN A 391 15.91 5.29 -23.06
N SER A 392 14.63 5.08 -23.36
CA SER A 392 13.81 6.01 -24.13
C SER A 392 12.97 6.95 -23.26
N MET A 393 12.93 6.71 -21.95
CA MET A 393 12.01 7.40 -21.04
C MET A 393 12.68 8.58 -20.36
N SER A 394 11.95 9.69 -20.30
CA SER A 394 12.31 10.88 -19.52
C SER A 394 12.14 10.64 -18.01
N LEU A 395 12.80 11.45 -17.18
CA LEU A 395 12.68 11.37 -15.71
C LEU A 395 11.23 11.44 -15.24
N ARG A 396 10.40 12.31 -15.84
CA ARG A 396 8.98 12.47 -15.47
C ARG A 396 8.19 11.19 -15.73
N GLU A 397 8.42 10.55 -16.88
CA GLU A 397 7.75 9.29 -17.21
C GLU A 397 8.20 8.16 -16.28
N LYS A 398 9.50 8.11 -15.93
CA LYS A 398 10.04 7.16 -14.94
C LYS A 398 9.37 7.34 -13.57
N LEU A 399 9.25 8.59 -13.09
CA LEU A 399 8.60 8.92 -11.82
C LEU A 399 7.10 8.61 -11.83
N SER A 400 6.38 8.92 -12.91
CA SER A 400 4.94 8.65 -13.03
C SER A 400 4.63 7.15 -12.96
N ILE A 401 5.43 6.30 -13.62
CA ILE A 401 5.29 4.85 -13.50
C ILE A 401 5.71 4.37 -12.09
N GLY A 402 6.63 5.08 -11.45
CA GLY A 402 7.04 4.87 -10.06
C GLY A 402 5.96 5.18 -9.00
N LEU A 403 4.84 5.83 -9.34
CA LEU A 403 3.69 6.01 -8.41
C LEU A 403 2.89 4.72 -8.17
N ILE A 404 3.35 3.62 -8.75
CA ILE A 404 2.86 2.28 -8.44
C ILE A 404 3.91 1.62 -7.55
N THR A 405 3.59 1.43 -6.28
CA THR A 405 4.54 1.02 -5.24
C THR A 405 5.35 -0.23 -5.58
N ASN A 406 4.74 -1.27 -6.16
CA ASN A 406 5.46 -2.49 -6.56
C ASN A 406 6.38 -2.26 -7.75
N THR A 407 6.03 -1.33 -8.64
CA THR A 407 6.90 -0.94 -9.74
C THR A 407 8.08 -0.10 -9.24
N ALA A 408 7.86 0.87 -8.34
CA ALA A 408 8.94 1.62 -7.68
C ALA A 408 9.90 0.70 -6.91
N MET A 409 9.40 -0.34 -6.24
CA MET A 409 10.24 -1.35 -5.60
C MET A 409 11.16 -2.04 -6.60
N GLY A 410 10.63 -2.48 -7.75
CA GLY A 410 11.43 -3.07 -8.82
C GLY A 410 12.46 -2.11 -9.40
N MET A 411 12.09 -0.83 -9.61
CA MET A 411 13.03 0.20 -10.06
C MET A 411 14.16 0.42 -9.05
N GLY A 412 13.84 0.49 -7.76
CA GLY A 412 14.82 0.73 -6.70
C GLY A 412 15.78 -0.44 -6.51
N THR A 413 15.30 -1.69 -6.55
CA THR A 413 16.17 -2.87 -6.45
C THR A 413 17.09 -3.00 -7.68
N ASP A 414 16.61 -2.67 -8.88
CA ASP A 414 17.43 -2.59 -10.10
C ASP A 414 18.53 -1.53 -9.96
N LEU A 415 18.21 -0.32 -9.48
CA LEU A 415 19.19 0.74 -9.23
C LEU A 415 20.22 0.35 -8.17
N ILE A 416 19.81 -0.32 -7.09
CA ILE A 416 20.72 -0.85 -6.07
C ILE A 416 21.72 -1.82 -6.71
N CYS A 417 21.25 -2.75 -7.55
CA CYS A 417 22.13 -3.67 -8.28
C CYS A 417 23.09 -2.93 -9.21
N ARG A 418 22.63 -1.90 -9.95
CA ARG A 418 23.51 -1.12 -10.83
C ARG A 418 24.59 -0.35 -10.06
N LEU A 419 24.28 0.19 -8.88
CA LEU A 419 25.27 0.85 -8.01
C LEU A 419 26.30 -0.12 -7.46
N GLU A 420 25.86 -1.33 -7.10
CA GLU A 420 26.74 -2.42 -6.66
C GLU A 420 27.66 -2.88 -7.81
N MET A 421 27.14 -3.01 -9.04
CA MET A 421 27.93 -3.34 -10.23
C MET A 421 29.01 -2.28 -10.55
N LYS A 422 28.74 -0.99 -10.28
CA LYS A 422 29.76 0.08 -10.41
C LYS A 422 30.82 0.07 -9.30
N GLY A 423 30.61 -0.69 -8.24
CA GLY A 423 31.51 -0.76 -7.09
C GLY A 423 31.32 0.35 -6.04
N PHE A 424 30.38 1.28 -6.24
CA PHE A 424 30.00 2.27 -5.22
C PHE A 424 29.14 1.65 -4.11
N GLY A 425 28.21 0.76 -4.49
CA GLY A 425 27.18 0.21 -3.61
C GLY A 425 26.12 1.24 -3.23
N ALA A 426 25.00 0.78 -2.67
CA ALA A 426 23.97 1.65 -2.10
C ALA A 426 24.38 2.08 -0.68
N ARG A 427 24.84 3.32 -0.54
CA ARG A 427 25.26 3.94 0.72
C ARG A 427 24.51 5.26 0.94
N TRP A 428 24.51 5.78 2.16
CA TRP A 428 23.91 7.10 2.45
C TRP A 428 24.53 8.23 1.62
N ASN A 429 25.84 8.16 1.35
CA ASN A 429 26.54 9.16 0.54
C ASN A 429 26.13 9.12 -0.95
N SER A 430 25.69 7.95 -1.43
CA SER A 430 25.25 7.75 -2.82
C SER A 430 23.74 7.93 -2.99
N PHE A 431 23.05 8.44 -1.97
CA PHE A 431 21.58 8.57 -1.98
C PHE A 431 21.10 9.52 -3.10
N PHE A 432 21.82 10.62 -3.33
CA PHE A 432 21.56 11.59 -4.38
C PHE A 432 22.45 11.42 -5.62
N SER A 433 23.36 10.44 -5.63
CA SER A 433 24.26 10.25 -6.76
C SER A 433 23.53 9.59 -7.93
N GLN A 434 23.80 10.08 -9.13
CA GLN A 434 23.31 9.47 -10.37
C GLN A 434 24.05 8.17 -10.65
N VAL A 435 23.30 7.17 -11.15
CA VAL A 435 23.92 5.91 -11.56
C VAL A 435 24.72 6.13 -12.83
N SER A 436 24.19 6.81 -13.84
CA SER A 436 24.89 7.17 -15.08
C SER A 436 24.82 8.68 -15.29
N PRO A 437 25.85 9.34 -15.85
CA PRO A 437 25.77 10.77 -16.20
C PRO A 437 24.62 11.10 -17.15
N ASP A 438 24.21 10.13 -17.97
CA ASP A 438 23.10 10.25 -18.93
C ASP A 438 21.72 9.98 -18.31
N ASP A 439 21.65 9.67 -17.00
CA ASP A 439 20.41 9.25 -16.34
C ASP A 439 20.21 9.94 -14.99
N ASP A 440 19.17 10.78 -14.94
CA ASP A 440 18.84 11.60 -13.77
C ASP A 440 18.15 10.82 -12.64
N LEU A 441 17.75 9.57 -12.85
CA LEU A 441 17.04 8.79 -11.83
C LEU A 441 18.00 8.40 -10.70
N THR A 442 17.63 8.73 -9.46
CA THR A 442 18.39 8.43 -8.24
C THR A 442 17.57 7.62 -7.25
N LEU A 443 18.23 7.00 -6.26
CA LEU A 443 17.54 6.28 -5.19
C LEU A 443 16.65 7.19 -4.32
N ALA A 444 17.04 8.46 -4.16
CA ALA A 444 16.23 9.46 -3.46
C ALA A 444 14.86 9.68 -4.12
N HIS A 445 14.82 9.71 -5.45
CA HIS A 445 13.57 9.83 -6.18
C HIS A 445 12.63 8.64 -5.92
N VAL A 446 13.16 7.41 -5.96
CA VAL A 446 12.36 6.19 -5.70
C VAL A 446 11.87 6.12 -4.25
N MET A 447 12.71 6.51 -3.28
CA MET A 447 12.28 6.58 -1.89
C MET A 447 11.23 7.69 -1.66
N GLY A 448 11.34 8.79 -2.38
CA GLY A 448 10.32 9.86 -2.41
C GLY A 448 8.98 9.39 -2.96
N THR A 449 8.97 8.58 -4.04
CA THR A 449 7.72 8.05 -4.60
C THR A 449 7.00 7.12 -3.62
N PHE A 450 7.71 6.31 -2.82
CA PHE A 450 7.06 5.51 -1.75
C PHE A 450 6.31 6.37 -0.73
N LEU A 451 6.87 7.51 -0.33
CA LEU A 451 6.21 8.41 0.63
C LEU A 451 4.99 9.09 0.02
N ILE A 452 5.06 9.45 -1.26
CA ILE A 452 3.91 10.00 -2.00
C ILE A 452 2.80 8.95 -2.10
N ASP A 453 3.13 7.72 -2.50
CA ASP A 453 2.19 6.60 -2.58
C ASP A 453 1.54 6.30 -1.23
N ALA A 454 2.35 6.25 -0.16
CA ALA A 454 1.89 6.07 1.21
C ALA A 454 0.85 7.14 1.59
N CYS A 455 1.13 8.41 1.30
CA CYS A 455 0.19 9.50 1.57
C CYS A 455 -1.10 9.35 0.76
N LEU A 456 -1.00 9.01 -0.53
CA LEU A 456 -2.17 8.81 -1.39
C LEU A 456 -3.04 7.65 -0.91
N TYR A 457 -2.46 6.50 -0.60
CA TYR A 457 -3.21 5.35 -0.10
C TYR A 457 -3.83 5.62 1.27
N ALA A 458 -3.13 6.33 2.16
CA ALA A 458 -3.68 6.75 3.45
C ALA A 458 -4.89 7.70 3.28
N LEU A 459 -4.80 8.67 2.36
CA LEU A 459 -5.90 9.58 2.06
C LEU A 459 -7.12 8.85 1.51
N VAL A 460 -6.91 7.92 0.56
CA VAL A 460 -8.00 7.10 0.02
C VAL A 460 -8.61 6.22 1.10
N ALA A 461 -7.80 5.53 1.91
CA ALA A 461 -8.29 4.70 3.01
C ALA A 461 -9.10 5.52 4.02
N TRP A 462 -8.61 6.70 4.40
CA TRP A 462 -9.31 7.61 5.32
C TRP A 462 -10.64 8.11 4.74
N TYR A 463 -10.66 8.52 3.47
CA TYR A 463 -11.86 9.03 2.81
C TYR A 463 -12.91 7.92 2.62
N VAL A 464 -12.50 6.75 2.12
CA VAL A 464 -13.41 5.62 1.86
C VAL A 464 -13.95 5.04 3.17
N ASP A 465 -13.14 4.88 4.21
CA ASP A 465 -13.63 4.39 5.53
C ASP A 465 -14.66 5.37 6.15
N ALA A 466 -14.53 6.67 5.88
CA ALA A 466 -15.45 7.68 6.38
C ALA A 466 -16.78 7.76 5.59
N VAL A 467 -16.71 7.72 4.26
CA VAL A 467 -17.89 7.87 3.39
C VAL A 467 -18.61 6.53 3.18
N PHE A 468 -17.86 5.44 3.08
CA PHE A 468 -18.37 4.09 2.85
C PHE A 468 -17.85 3.10 3.92
N PRO A 469 -18.25 3.27 5.20
CA PRO A 469 -17.79 2.38 6.27
C PRO A 469 -18.25 0.92 6.10
N GLY A 470 -19.20 0.65 5.19
CA GLY A 470 -19.73 -0.67 4.89
C GLY A 470 -21.18 -0.81 5.35
N LYS A 471 -21.61 -2.05 5.65
CA LYS A 471 -22.99 -2.37 6.06
C LYS A 471 -23.36 -1.88 7.47
N TYR A 472 -22.36 -1.64 8.31
CA TYR A 472 -22.52 -1.53 9.77
C TYR A 472 -21.90 -0.25 10.34
N GLY A 473 -21.67 0.78 9.52
CA GLY A 473 -21.21 2.08 10.01
C GLY A 473 -22.08 3.22 9.52
N VAL A 474 -22.08 4.35 10.24
CA VAL A 474 -22.78 5.56 9.81
C VAL A 474 -21.93 6.26 8.75
N PRO A 475 -22.36 6.34 7.48
CA PRO A 475 -21.62 7.03 6.45
C PRO A 475 -21.61 8.53 6.75
N LYS A 476 -20.44 9.15 6.61
CA LYS A 476 -20.31 10.61 6.64
C LYS A 476 -20.70 11.18 5.27
N PRO A 477 -21.21 12.43 5.21
CA PRO A 477 -21.48 13.07 3.94
C PRO A 477 -20.18 13.21 3.13
N TRP A 478 -20.27 13.17 1.79
CA TRP A 478 -19.10 13.21 0.91
C TRP A 478 -18.19 14.43 1.15
N ASN A 479 -18.76 15.55 1.59
CA ASN A 479 -18.07 16.81 1.87
C ASN A 479 -17.68 16.98 3.35
N PHE A 480 -17.66 15.91 4.15
CA PHE A 480 -17.38 15.98 5.60
C PHE A 480 -16.05 16.70 5.92
N PHE A 481 -15.03 16.53 5.07
CA PHE A 481 -13.72 17.13 5.26
C PHE A 481 -13.70 18.66 5.02
N LEU A 482 -14.75 19.24 4.44
CA LEU A 482 -14.92 20.69 4.28
C LEU A 482 -15.74 21.31 5.42
N GLN A 483 -16.36 20.49 6.27
CA GLN A 483 -17.21 20.98 7.36
C GLN A 483 -16.36 21.41 8.54
N LYS A 484 -16.54 22.65 9.02
CA LYS A 484 -15.85 23.15 10.24
C LYS A 484 -16.14 22.29 11.47
N SER A 485 -17.35 21.72 11.56
CA SER A 485 -17.76 20.82 12.64
C SER A 485 -16.92 19.54 12.72
N TYR A 486 -16.33 19.08 11.61
CA TYR A 486 -15.48 17.89 11.60
C TYR A 486 -14.11 18.15 12.23
N TRP A 487 -13.48 19.29 11.91
CA TRP A 487 -12.12 19.62 12.36
C TRP A 487 -12.09 20.27 13.74
N PHE A 488 -13.05 21.13 14.04
CA PHE A 488 -13.06 21.95 15.25
C PHE A 488 -14.10 21.49 16.28
N GLY A 489 -14.87 20.44 15.97
CA GLY A 489 -16.04 20.05 16.74
C GLY A 489 -17.19 21.04 16.57
N GLU A 490 -18.41 20.64 16.91
CA GLU A 490 -19.47 21.62 17.12
C GLU A 490 -19.22 22.33 18.47
N PRO A 491 -19.36 23.66 18.53
CA PRO A 491 -19.33 24.34 19.81
C PRO A 491 -20.42 23.72 20.70
N ALA A 492 -20.03 23.32 21.91
CA ALA A 492 -20.96 22.86 22.92
C ALA A 492 -21.95 24.01 23.16
N LEU A 493 -23.13 23.91 22.55
CA LEU A 493 -24.24 24.81 22.82
C LEU A 493 -24.46 24.76 24.31
N GLU A 494 -24.19 25.90 24.98
CA GLU A 494 -24.30 26.09 26.41
C GLU A 494 -25.55 25.38 26.92
N SER A 495 -25.38 24.71 28.05
CA SER A 495 -26.41 24.08 28.87
C SER A 495 -27.57 25.04 29.09
N ARG A 496 -28.50 25.10 28.14
CA ARG A 496 -29.82 25.66 28.37
C ARG A 496 -30.47 24.76 29.38
N GLU A 497 -30.74 25.37 30.54
CA GLU A 497 -31.53 24.86 31.65
C GLU A 497 -32.53 23.82 31.16
N ILE A 498 -32.40 22.60 31.71
CA ILE A 498 -33.37 21.53 31.52
C ILE A 498 -34.63 21.98 32.25
N SER A 499 -35.44 22.79 31.57
CA SER A 499 -36.82 23.05 31.95
C SER A 499 -37.52 21.71 32.04
N GLN A 500 -37.95 21.36 33.25
CA GLN A 500 -38.87 20.28 33.54
C GLN A 500 -40.11 20.46 32.66
N ILE A 501 -40.17 19.77 31.52
CA ILE A 501 -41.41 19.61 30.76
C ILE A 501 -41.70 18.12 30.74
N SER A 502 -42.51 17.75 31.72
CA SER A 502 -43.21 16.49 31.88
C SER A 502 -44.30 16.37 30.81
N ASP A 503 -43.91 16.14 29.56
CA ASP A 503 -44.83 15.72 28.50
C ASP A 503 -44.59 14.23 28.20
N ILE A 504 -44.68 13.38 29.23
CA ILE A 504 -45.01 11.98 29.02
C ILE A 504 -46.51 11.92 29.18
N LEU A 505 -47.22 11.76 28.05
CA LEU A 505 -48.67 11.56 28.00
C LEU A 505 -49.09 10.60 29.12
N SER A 506 -49.78 11.13 30.12
CA SER A 506 -50.48 10.34 31.14
C SER A 506 -51.62 9.60 30.43
N SER A 507 -51.31 8.44 29.85
CA SER A 507 -52.31 7.53 29.32
C SER A 507 -52.60 6.45 30.36
N ASP A 508 -53.83 5.94 30.38
CA ASP A 508 -54.25 4.88 31.31
C ASP A 508 -53.40 3.58 31.18
N TYR A 509 -52.61 3.47 30.10
CA TYR A 509 -51.77 2.32 29.78
C TYR A 509 -50.32 2.45 30.25
N ILE A 510 -49.96 3.56 30.91
CA ILE A 510 -48.61 3.82 31.41
C ILE A 510 -48.66 4.00 32.93
N GLU A 511 -48.01 3.11 33.67
CA GLU A 511 -47.83 3.22 35.12
C GLU A 511 -46.99 4.45 35.46
N ALA A 512 -47.33 5.13 36.56
CA ALA A 512 -46.61 6.30 37.04
C ALA A 512 -45.10 6.03 37.20
N GLU A 513 -44.29 7.09 37.09
CA GLU A 513 -42.85 7.00 37.30
C GLU A 513 -42.51 6.70 38.77
N PRO A 514 -41.50 5.85 39.05
CA PRO A 514 -41.09 5.55 40.41
C PRO A 514 -40.55 6.80 41.12
N ILE A 515 -41.04 7.04 42.33
CA ILE A 515 -40.66 8.22 43.12
C ILE A 515 -39.31 7.95 43.80
N GLY A 516 -38.34 8.84 43.59
CA GLY A 516 -37.06 8.83 44.31
C GLY A 516 -35.92 8.03 43.67
N LEU A 517 -36.12 7.40 42.51
CA LEU A 517 -35.04 6.74 41.75
C LEU A 517 -34.42 7.68 40.71
N PRO A 518 -33.08 7.75 40.60
CA PRO A 518 -32.44 8.57 39.57
C PRO A 518 -32.64 7.94 38.18
N VAL A 519 -32.82 8.79 37.17
CA VAL A 519 -33.01 8.37 35.78
C VAL A 519 -31.65 8.06 35.15
N GLY A 520 -31.42 6.80 34.79
CA GLY A 520 -30.20 6.36 34.11
C GLY A 520 -30.24 6.57 32.60
N ILE A 521 -31.37 6.32 31.95
CA ILE A 521 -31.57 6.58 30.51
C ILE A 521 -32.90 7.34 30.33
N ARG A 522 -32.86 8.45 29.59
CA ARG A 522 -34.03 9.28 29.27
C ARG A 522 -34.16 9.41 27.76
N ILE A 523 -35.29 8.98 27.22
CA ILE A 523 -35.62 9.08 25.80
C ILE A 523 -36.76 10.08 25.64
N GLN A 524 -36.58 11.10 24.78
CA GLN A 524 -37.57 12.14 24.51
C GLN A 524 -37.88 12.22 23.02
N HIS A 525 -39.12 11.93 22.67
CA HIS A 525 -39.68 12.05 21.33
C HIS A 525 -38.82 11.41 20.23
N LEU A 526 -38.26 10.24 20.51
CA LEU A 526 -37.30 9.58 19.62
C LEU A 526 -38.00 9.09 18.36
N ARG A 527 -37.45 9.49 17.21
CA ARG A 527 -37.91 9.08 15.88
C ARG A 527 -36.73 8.64 15.03
N LYS A 528 -36.90 7.52 14.33
CA LYS A 528 -35.90 6.99 13.39
C LYS A 528 -36.55 6.51 12.11
N GLU A 529 -36.05 7.03 11.01
CA GLU A 529 -36.44 6.67 9.66
C GLU A 529 -35.25 6.09 8.90
N PHE A 530 -35.53 5.10 8.06
CA PHE A 530 -34.58 4.56 7.10
C PHE A 530 -35.13 4.71 5.69
N THR A 531 -34.33 5.32 4.81
CA THR A 531 -34.66 5.48 3.39
C THR A 531 -33.91 4.43 2.58
N PHE A 532 -34.61 3.47 1.99
CA PHE A 532 -34.03 2.44 1.12
C PHE A 532 -34.74 2.46 -0.23
N GLY A 533 -33.98 2.68 -1.31
CA GLY A 533 -34.49 2.56 -2.69
C GLY A 533 -35.70 3.45 -3.01
N GLY A 534 -35.80 4.63 -2.37
CA GLY A 534 -36.94 5.55 -2.52
C GLY A 534 -38.11 5.32 -1.54
N ALA A 535 -38.14 4.20 -0.82
CA ALA A 535 -39.13 3.95 0.24
C ALA A 535 -38.58 4.37 1.61
N THR A 536 -39.40 5.08 2.40
CA THR A 536 -39.06 5.50 3.76
C THR A 536 -39.80 4.62 4.77
N VAL A 537 -39.05 3.85 5.56
CA VAL A 537 -39.59 3.02 6.64
C VAL A 537 -39.32 3.70 7.98
N VAL A 538 -40.38 4.02 8.71
CA VAL A 538 -40.29 4.59 10.06
C VAL A 538 -40.15 3.46 11.07
N ALA A 539 -38.94 3.25 11.57
CA ALA A 539 -38.63 2.17 12.52
C ALA A 539 -39.02 2.52 13.97
N VAL A 540 -38.91 3.80 14.34
CA VAL A 540 -39.36 4.33 15.64
C VAL A 540 -40.09 5.64 15.35
N LYS A 541 -41.34 5.78 15.80
CA LYS A 541 -42.19 6.93 15.43
C LYS A 541 -42.06 8.09 16.41
N ASN A 542 -42.32 7.85 17.69
CA ASN A 542 -42.29 8.85 18.75
C ASN A 542 -42.17 8.15 20.11
N LEU A 543 -40.98 7.65 20.43
CA LEU A 543 -40.73 6.93 21.68
C LEU A 543 -40.26 7.93 22.76
N SER A 544 -41.01 8.03 23.86
CA SER A 544 -40.64 8.76 25.07
C SER A 544 -40.69 7.80 26.24
N LEU A 545 -39.56 7.56 26.90
CA LEU A 545 -39.46 6.58 27.98
C LEU A 545 -38.26 6.88 28.88
N ASN A 546 -38.44 6.70 30.19
CA ASN A 546 -37.40 6.83 31.21
C ASN A 546 -37.09 5.48 31.84
N PHE A 547 -35.80 5.25 32.11
CA PHE A 547 -35.28 4.05 32.75
C PHE A 547 -34.46 4.45 33.99
N TYR A 548 -34.59 3.68 35.06
CA TYR A 548 -34.14 4.09 36.40
C TYR A 548 -32.98 3.24 36.92
N GLU A 549 -32.18 3.81 37.81
CA GLU A 549 -31.12 3.08 38.54
C GLU A 549 -31.74 2.10 39.54
N GLY A 550 -31.12 0.93 39.72
CA GLY A 550 -31.62 -0.13 40.58
C GLY A 550 -32.75 -0.98 39.98
N GLN A 551 -33.14 -0.72 38.72
CA GLN A 551 -34.22 -1.43 38.03
C GLN A 551 -33.74 -2.13 36.75
N ILE A 552 -34.34 -3.28 36.49
CA ILE A 552 -34.27 -3.95 35.19
C ILE A 552 -35.51 -3.54 34.40
N SER A 553 -35.28 -2.75 33.35
CA SER A 553 -36.32 -2.33 32.42
C SER A 553 -36.29 -3.21 31.17
N VAL A 554 -37.43 -3.77 30.79
CA VAL A 554 -37.54 -4.71 29.67
C VAL A 554 -38.29 -4.07 28.51
N LEU A 555 -37.67 -4.00 27.34
CA LEU A 555 -38.33 -3.63 26.09
C LEU A 555 -38.84 -4.89 25.40
N LEU A 556 -40.14 -5.13 25.48
CA LEU A 556 -40.83 -6.30 24.95
C LEU A 556 -41.54 -5.95 23.64
N GLY A 557 -41.57 -6.89 22.70
CA GLY A 557 -42.36 -6.76 21.48
C GLY A 557 -41.98 -7.79 20.42
N PRO A 558 -42.78 -7.97 19.36
CA PRO A 558 -42.45 -8.88 18.28
C PRO A 558 -41.25 -8.40 17.44
N ASN A 559 -40.75 -9.26 16.56
CA ASN A 559 -39.74 -8.89 15.57
C ASN A 559 -40.28 -7.78 14.66
N GLY A 560 -39.45 -6.77 14.37
CA GLY A 560 -39.87 -5.60 13.60
C GLY A 560 -40.56 -4.48 14.41
N ALA A 561 -40.73 -4.62 15.73
CA ALA A 561 -41.33 -3.58 16.57
C ALA A 561 -40.46 -2.31 16.76
N GLY A 562 -39.20 -2.33 16.34
CA GLY A 562 -38.26 -1.21 16.50
C GLY A 562 -37.28 -1.33 17.68
N LYS A 563 -37.31 -2.43 18.45
CA LYS A 563 -36.45 -2.67 19.63
C LYS A 563 -34.96 -2.47 19.31
N THR A 564 -34.41 -3.30 18.43
CA THR A 564 -32.98 -3.27 18.02
C THR A 564 -32.57 -1.90 17.47
N THR A 565 -33.46 -1.20 16.77
CA THR A 565 -33.23 0.18 16.30
C THR A 565 -33.07 1.13 17.47
N THR A 566 -33.92 1.05 18.49
CA THR A 566 -33.80 1.83 19.72
C THR A 566 -32.47 1.55 20.42
N LEU A 567 -32.07 0.29 20.66
CA LEU A 567 -30.76 0.00 21.26
C LEU A 567 -29.60 0.53 20.42
N SER A 568 -29.69 0.39 19.10
CA SER A 568 -28.65 0.88 18.18
C SER A 568 -28.47 2.40 18.30
N ILE A 569 -29.55 3.15 18.59
CA ILE A 569 -29.46 4.58 18.86
C ILE A 569 -28.85 4.83 20.24
N LEU A 570 -29.30 4.12 21.29
CA LEU A 570 -28.76 4.24 22.65
C LEU A 570 -27.26 3.94 22.74
N THR A 571 -26.79 3.00 21.93
CA THR A 571 -25.37 2.59 21.83
C THR A 571 -24.56 3.46 20.86
N GLY A 572 -25.19 4.44 20.20
CA GLY A 572 -24.58 5.39 19.29
C GLY A 572 -24.14 4.79 17.95
N PHE A 573 -24.77 3.69 17.54
CA PHE A 573 -24.59 3.06 16.23
C PHE A 573 -25.40 3.78 15.14
N TYR A 574 -26.57 4.30 15.47
CA TYR A 574 -27.33 5.20 14.61
C TYR A 574 -27.59 6.53 15.31
N LEU A 575 -27.48 7.63 14.56
CA LEU A 575 -28.02 8.90 15.01
C LEU A 575 -29.55 8.89 14.90
N PRO A 576 -30.28 9.47 15.87
CA PRO A 576 -31.72 9.66 15.78
C PRO A 576 -32.06 10.57 14.59
N THR A 577 -33.22 10.38 13.95
CA THR A 577 -33.73 11.31 12.92
C THR A 577 -34.28 12.57 13.57
N SER A 578 -34.98 12.41 14.70
CA SER A 578 -35.35 13.49 15.61
C SER A 578 -35.55 12.95 17.03
N GLY A 579 -35.66 13.84 18.01
CA GLY A 579 -35.71 13.51 19.43
C GLY A 579 -34.34 13.60 20.12
N LYS A 580 -34.33 13.44 21.44
CA LYS A 580 -33.12 13.49 22.26
C LYS A 580 -33.04 12.29 23.18
N VAL A 581 -31.82 11.83 23.45
CA VAL A 581 -31.55 10.73 24.37
C VAL A 581 -30.42 11.15 25.30
N TYR A 582 -30.66 10.95 26.60
CA TYR A 582 -29.68 11.20 27.64
C TYR A 582 -29.34 9.89 28.37
N ILE A 583 -28.06 9.62 28.58
CA ILE A 583 -27.57 8.47 29.34
C ILE A 583 -26.66 8.99 30.45
N SER A 584 -26.98 8.68 31.71
CA SER A 584 -26.29 9.22 32.89
C SER A 584 -26.21 10.75 32.90
N GLY A 585 -27.22 11.43 32.32
CA GLY A 585 -27.27 12.88 32.18
C GLY A 585 -26.59 13.46 30.92
N TYR A 586 -25.83 12.67 30.17
CA TYR A 586 -25.12 13.12 28.97
C TYR A 586 -25.95 12.90 27.70
N ASP A 587 -25.98 13.89 26.80
CA ASP A 587 -26.65 13.76 25.49
C ASP A 587 -25.81 12.87 24.55
N ILE A 588 -26.40 11.78 24.05
CA ILE A 588 -25.69 10.83 23.16
C ILE A 588 -25.18 11.49 21.87
N SER A 589 -25.83 12.56 21.41
CA SER A 589 -25.52 13.20 20.14
C SER A 589 -24.28 14.08 20.24
N LYS A 590 -24.00 14.61 21.45
CA LYS A 590 -22.91 15.54 21.72
C LYS A 590 -21.77 14.91 22.52
N GLU A 591 -22.09 14.08 23.50
CA GLU A 591 -21.16 13.65 24.55
C GLU A 591 -20.99 12.12 24.60
N MET A 592 -21.01 11.47 23.43
CA MET A 592 -20.96 10.01 23.31
C MET A 592 -19.71 9.38 23.98
N VAL A 593 -18.58 10.11 24.02
CA VAL A 593 -17.34 9.62 24.65
C VAL A 593 -17.53 9.39 26.15
N GLU A 594 -18.23 10.29 26.84
CA GLU A 594 -18.52 10.15 28.27
C GLU A 594 -19.56 9.05 28.53
N VAL A 595 -20.61 9.00 27.70
CA VAL A 595 -21.63 7.93 27.73
C VAL A 595 -20.97 6.55 27.67
N ARG A 596 -20.04 6.33 26.72
CA ARG A 596 -19.38 5.04 26.49
C ARG A 596 -18.50 4.58 27.66
N LYS A 597 -17.99 5.49 28.50
CA LYS A 597 -17.23 5.11 29.71
C LYS A 597 -18.10 4.36 30.70
N SER A 598 -19.35 4.78 30.89
CA SER A 598 -20.29 4.19 31.85
C SER A 598 -21.25 3.13 31.26
N LEU A 599 -21.23 2.93 29.93
CA LEU A 599 -22.17 2.05 29.21
C LEU A 599 -21.60 0.63 28.99
N GLY A 600 -22.27 -0.40 29.50
CA GLY A 600 -22.05 -1.80 29.16
C GLY A 600 -22.97 -2.26 28.03
N LEU A 601 -22.46 -3.08 27.11
CA LEU A 601 -23.25 -3.59 25.98
C LEU A 601 -23.02 -5.09 25.76
N CYS A 602 -24.10 -5.85 25.80
CA CYS A 602 -24.17 -7.22 25.29
C CYS A 602 -25.04 -7.22 24.01
N PRO A 603 -24.43 -7.31 22.82
CA PRO A 603 -25.17 -7.36 21.54
C PRO A 603 -25.89 -8.70 21.35
N GLN A 604 -26.80 -8.81 20.39
CA GLN A 604 -27.51 -10.06 20.08
C GLN A 604 -26.55 -11.17 19.64
N ASP A 605 -25.64 -10.88 18.71
CA ASP A 605 -24.59 -11.79 18.26
C ASP A 605 -23.41 -11.80 19.25
N ASP A 606 -22.79 -12.95 19.50
CA ASP A 606 -21.58 -13.04 20.34
C ASP A 606 -20.32 -12.53 19.61
N ILE A 607 -20.10 -11.22 19.67
CA ILE A 607 -18.96 -10.52 19.05
C ILE A 607 -17.68 -10.72 19.89
N LEU A 608 -17.06 -11.89 19.77
CA LEU A 608 -15.88 -12.31 20.53
C LEU A 608 -14.65 -12.53 19.62
N PHE A 609 -13.45 -12.36 20.18
CA PHE A 609 -12.19 -12.70 19.49
C PHE A 609 -11.90 -14.19 19.66
N PRO A 610 -12.02 -15.03 18.62
CA PRO A 610 -12.01 -16.49 18.75
C PRO A 610 -10.70 -17.05 19.33
N LYS A 611 -9.58 -16.34 19.13
CA LYS A 611 -8.23 -16.72 19.56
C LYS A 611 -7.79 -16.03 20.86
N LEU A 612 -8.68 -15.32 21.56
CA LEU A 612 -8.40 -14.82 22.92
C LEU A 612 -9.04 -15.74 23.95
N THR A 613 -8.39 -15.88 25.11
CA THR A 613 -8.95 -16.65 26.23
C THR A 613 -10.04 -15.87 26.95
N VAL A 614 -10.87 -16.56 27.75
CA VAL A 614 -11.92 -15.91 28.56
C VAL A 614 -11.33 -14.81 29.45
N SER A 615 -10.23 -15.10 30.14
CA SER A 615 -9.58 -14.11 31.01
C SER A 615 -8.99 -12.93 30.25
N GLU A 616 -8.46 -13.15 29.05
CA GLU A 616 -7.90 -12.08 28.20
C GLU A 616 -8.97 -11.15 27.65
N HIS A 617 -10.16 -11.66 27.31
CA HIS A 617 -11.30 -10.82 26.94
C HIS A 617 -11.66 -9.89 28.09
N LEU A 618 -11.84 -10.43 29.30
CA LEU A 618 -12.21 -9.63 30.47
C LEU A 618 -11.10 -8.64 30.82
N TYR A 619 -9.83 -9.05 30.71
CA TYR A 619 -8.70 -8.15 30.89
C TYR A 619 -8.72 -7.00 29.87
N PHE A 620 -8.90 -7.30 28.58
CA PHE A 620 -8.96 -6.31 27.51
C PHE A 620 -10.05 -5.25 27.79
N TYR A 621 -11.27 -5.69 28.10
CA TYR A 621 -12.38 -4.77 28.38
C TYR A 621 -12.25 -4.05 29.73
N CYS A 622 -11.68 -4.68 30.77
CA CYS A 622 -11.30 -4.00 32.01
C CYS A 622 -10.37 -2.80 31.76
N VAL A 623 -9.37 -2.97 30.88
CA VAL A 623 -8.44 -1.87 30.55
C VAL A 623 -9.15 -0.76 29.78
N ILE A 624 -10.02 -1.13 28.82
CA ILE A 624 -10.76 -0.13 28.02
C ILE A 624 -11.68 0.71 28.91
N LYS A 625 -12.38 0.06 29.86
CA LYS A 625 -13.23 0.71 30.86
C LYS A 625 -12.46 1.47 31.94
N GLY A 626 -11.12 1.42 31.93
CA GLY A 626 -10.29 2.21 32.84
C GLY A 626 -10.13 1.63 34.25
N VAL A 627 -10.40 0.33 34.45
CA VAL A 627 -10.23 -0.33 35.74
C VAL A 627 -8.77 -0.22 36.22
N PRO A 628 -8.50 0.23 37.46
CA PRO A 628 -7.15 0.34 37.99
C PRO A 628 -6.41 -1.00 37.99
N PRO A 629 -5.10 -1.04 37.63
CA PRO A 629 -4.35 -2.30 37.51
C PRO A 629 -4.47 -3.24 38.71
N LYS A 630 -4.44 -2.69 39.93
CA LYS A 630 -4.53 -3.46 41.19
C LYS A 630 -5.86 -4.20 41.36
N LYS A 631 -6.96 -3.69 40.78
CA LYS A 631 -8.31 -4.25 40.91
C LYS A 631 -8.73 -5.14 39.74
N ARG A 632 -7.97 -5.15 38.63
CA ARG A 632 -8.36 -5.89 37.41
C ARG A 632 -8.47 -7.39 37.66
N THR A 633 -7.48 -7.98 38.33
CA THR A 633 -7.45 -9.42 38.61
C THR A 633 -8.57 -9.85 39.55
N GLU A 634 -8.87 -9.02 40.55
CA GLU A 634 -9.99 -9.21 41.47
C GLU A 634 -11.33 -9.16 40.73
N GLU A 635 -11.57 -8.13 39.92
CA GLU A 635 -12.79 -7.97 39.12
C GLU A 635 -12.98 -9.14 38.13
N ILE A 636 -11.92 -9.56 37.44
CA ILE A 636 -11.96 -10.69 36.51
C ILE A 636 -12.33 -11.98 37.25
N ASN A 637 -11.70 -12.25 38.39
CA ASN A 637 -11.99 -13.45 39.18
C ASN A 637 -13.41 -13.42 39.75
N LYS A 638 -13.89 -12.25 40.21
CA LYS A 638 -15.26 -12.04 40.69
C LYS A 638 -16.27 -12.39 39.61
N MET A 639 -16.10 -11.87 38.39
CA MET A 639 -17.00 -12.15 37.26
C MET A 639 -16.94 -13.63 36.83
N LEU A 640 -15.75 -14.23 36.79
CA LEU A 640 -15.58 -15.65 36.46
C LEU A 640 -16.24 -16.59 37.47
N THR A 641 -16.18 -16.24 38.77
CA THR A 641 -16.85 -17.01 39.83
C THR A 641 -18.36 -16.80 39.78
N ALA A 642 -18.84 -15.58 39.56
CA ALA A 642 -20.28 -15.30 39.48
C ALA A 642 -20.96 -16.07 38.34
N PHE A 643 -20.34 -16.12 37.16
CA PHE A 643 -20.93 -16.78 35.97
C PHE A 643 -20.55 -18.27 35.83
N ASP A 644 -19.91 -18.87 36.85
CA ASP A 644 -19.44 -20.25 36.86
C ASP A 644 -18.55 -20.63 35.65
N LEU A 645 -17.64 -19.72 35.28
CA LEU A 645 -16.70 -19.88 34.16
C LEU A 645 -15.23 -19.96 34.60
N LYS A 646 -14.98 -20.04 35.90
CA LYS A 646 -13.62 -20.10 36.47
C LYS A 646 -12.80 -21.30 35.93
N HIS A 647 -13.43 -22.44 35.70
CA HIS A 647 -12.79 -23.64 35.17
C HIS A 647 -12.35 -23.49 33.69
N LYS A 648 -12.99 -22.59 32.93
CA LYS A 648 -12.68 -22.28 31.52
C LYS A 648 -11.90 -20.98 31.34
N ARG A 649 -11.31 -20.45 32.40
CA ARG A 649 -10.57 -19.17 32.39
C ARG A 649 -9.53 -19.03 31.26
N ASN A 650 -8.80 -20.11 30.97
CA ASN A 650 -7.71 -20.14 29.98
C ASN A 650 -8.15 -20.77 28.65
N GLU A 651 -9.42 -21.11 28.49
CA GLU A 651 -9.96 -21.65 27.23
C GLU A 651 -10.15 -20.51 26.21
N PHE A 652 -9.90 -20.80 24.94
CA PHE A 652 -10.22 -19.89 23.85
C PHE A 652 -11.72 -19.71 23.68
N SER A 653 -12.17 -18.47 23.43
CA SER A 653 -13.60 -18.20 23.22
C SER A 653 -14.18 -18.98 22.04
N GLY A 654 -13.36 -19.32 21.04
CA GLY A 654 -13.77 -20.16 19.90
C GLY A 654 -14.24 -21.56 20.31
N ASN A 655 -13.66 -22.13 21.38
CA ASN A 655 -13.93 -23.49 21.87
C ASN A 655 -15.09 -23.56 22.88
N LEU A 656 -15.64 -22.42 23.29
CA LEU A 656 -16.78 -22.37 24.22
C LEU A 656 -18.08 -22.82 23.54
N SER A 657 -18.98 -23.44 24.31
CA SER A 657 -20.35 -23.69 23.88
C SER A 657 -21.11 -22.36 23.67
N GLY A 658 -22.21 -22.37 22.91
CA GLY A 658 -23.02 -21.17 22.68
C GLY A 658 -23.44 -20.47 23.98
N GLY A 659 -23.97 -21.21 24.95
CA GLY A 659 -24.34 -20.65 26.25
C GLY A 659 -23.16 -20.09 27.04
N MET A 660 -21.97 -20.69 26.94
CA MET A 660 -20.75 -20.16 27.58
C MET A 660 -20.23 -18.88 26.91
N LYS A 661 -20.30 -18.80 25.56
CA LYS A 661 -20.00 -17.56 24.82
C LYS A 661 -20.92 -16.44 25.25
N ARG A 662 -22.21 -16.75 25.37
CA ARG A 662 -23.23 -15.80 25.81
C ARG A 662 -22.99 -15.29 27.23
N LYS A 663 -22.64 -16.18 28.17
CA LYS A 663 -22.20 -15.78 29.52
C LYS A 663 -20.99 -14.84 29.48
N LEU A 664 -20.00 -15.11 28.62
CA LEU A 664 -18.85 -14.23 28.44
C LEU A 664 -19.25 -12.84 27.88
N SER A 665 -20.14 -12.78 26.89
CA SER A 665 -20.67 -11.52 26.35
C SER A 665 -21.37 -10.69 27.43
N ILE A 666 -22.17 -11.34 28.29
CA ILE A 666 -22.83 -10.69 29.43
C ILE A 666 -21.80 -10.19 30.45
N MET A 667 -20.79 -11.00 30.80
CA MET A 667 -19.71 -10.59 31.69
C MET A 667 -18.99 -9.34 31.18
N ILE A 668 -18.70 -9.28 29.87
CA ILE A 668 -18.06 -8.10 29.23
C ILE A 668 -18.91 -6.83 29.43
N ALA A 669 -20.24 -6.93 29.39
CA ALA A 669 -21.13 -5.81 29.62
C ALA A 669 -21.10 -5.31 31.08
N PHE A 670 -21.00 -6.22 32.05
CA PHE A 670 -20.98 -5.88 33.48
C PHE A 670 -19.61 -5.42 34.02
N VAL A 671 -18.52 -5.81 33.36
CA VAL A 671 -17.14 -5.50 33.76
C VAL A 671 -16.89 -3.99 33.80
N GLY A 672 -16.12 -3.56 34.80
CA GLY A 672 -15.63 -2.19 34.90
C GLY A 672 -16.60 -1.20 35.53
N GLY A 673 -17.61 -1.70 36.25
CA GLY A 673 -18.56 -0.87 36.98
C GLY A 673 -19.49 -0.05 36.09
N SER A 674 -19.87 -0.59 34.92
CA SER A 674 -20.86 0.03 34.03
C SER A 674 -22.15 0.35 34.80
N LYS A 675 -22.49 1.65 34.91
CA LYS A 675 -23.72 2.14 35.56
C LYS A 675 -24.95 1.84 34.73
N VAL A 676 -24.82 1.88 33.40
CA VAL A 676 -25.89 1.59 32.46
C VAL A 676 -25.49 0.36 31.66
N VAL A 677 -26.31 -0.68 31.66
CA VAL A 677 -26.03 -1.94 30.95
C VAL A 677 -27.17 -2.24 30.00
N ILE A 678 -26.85 -2.38 28.70
CA ILE A 678 -27.82 -2.74 27.66
C ILE A 678 -27.57 -4.20 27.26
N LEU A 679 -28.61 -5.03 27.35
CA LEU A 679 -28.58 -6.45 27.04
C LEU A 679 -29.58 -6.75 25.91
N ASP A 680 -29.07 -7.07 24.73
CA ASP A 680 -29.90 -7.39 23.56
C ASP A 680 -30.13 -8.90 23.46
N GLU A 681 -31.31 -9.39 23.86
CA GLU A 681 -31.71 -10.81 23.90
C GLU A 681 -30.74 -11.73 24.69
N PRO A 682 -30.39 -11.43 25.95
CA PRO A 682 -29.27 -12.04 26.67
C PRO A 682 -29.34 -13.56 26.82
N THR A 683 -30.53 -14.17 26.80
CA THR A 683 -30.68 -15.61 27.00
C THR A 683 -31.08 -16.41 25.76
N SER A 684 -31.06 -15.75 24.59
CA SER A 684 -31.28 -16.42 23.30
C SER A 684 -30.23 -17.51 23.07
N GLY A 685 -30.67 -18.70 22.64
CA GLY A 685 -29.80 -19.85 22.37
C GLY A 685 -29.22 -20.58 23.59
N MET A 686 -29.59 -20.22 24.81
CA MET A 686 -29.23 -20.95 26.03
C MET A 686 -30.22 -22.08 26.34
N ASP A 687 -29.71 -23.17 26.96
CA ASP A 687 -30.55 -24.20 27.57
C ASP A 687 -31.34 -23.65 28.78
N PRO A 688 -32.50 -24.25 29.13
CA PRO A 688 -33.37 -23.73 30.19
C PRO A 688 -32.69 -23.56 31.56
N ILE A 689 -31.74 -24.42 31.90
CA ILE A 689 -31.05 -24.38 33.20
C ILE A 689 -30.06 -23.20 33.21
N SER A 690 -29.24 -23.08 32.17
CA SER A 690 -28.31 -21.94 32.00
C SER A 690 -29.04 -20.61 31.90
N ARG A 691 -30.22 -20.57 31.28
CA ARG A 691 -31.08 -19.38 31.19
C ARG A 691 -31.49 -18.89 32.58
N ARG A 692 -32.07 -19.78 33.41
CA ARG A 692 -32.47 -19.44 34.79
C ARG A 692 -31.30 -19.00 35.66
N ALA A 693 -30.14 -19.66 35.52
CA ALA A 693 -28.93 -19.25 36.23
C ALA A 693 -28.49 -17.83 35.82
N THR A 694 -28.56 -17.51 34.53
CA THR A 694 -28.23 -16.18 34.01
C THR A 694 -29.21 -15.11 34.48
N TRP A 695 -30.50 -15.43 34.55
CA TRP A 695 -31.52 -14.52 35.09
C TRP A 695 -31.25 -14.13 36.54
N ASN A 696 -30.93 -15.11 37.39
CA ASN A 696 -30.58 -14.86 38.79
C ASN A 696 -29.35 -13.95 38.90
N LEU A 697 -28.35 -14.11 38.01
CA LEU A 697 -27.17 -13.25 38.00
C LEU A 697 -27.51 -11.81 37.55
N ILE A 698 -28.34 -11.64 36.52
CA ILE A 698 -28.77 -10.30 36.08
C ILE A 698 -29.53 -9.59 37.21
N GLN A 699 -30.40 -10.30 37.93
CA GLN A 699 -31.09 -9.75 39.11
C GLN A 699 -30.13 -9.37 40.24
N GLN A 700 -29.12 -10.19 40.54
CA GLN A 700 -28.12 -9.89 41.57
C GLN A 700 -27.26 -8.67 41.25
N TYR A 701 -26.99 -8.41 39.96
CA TYR A 701 -26.17 -7.29 39.51
C TYR A 701 -26.98 -6.02 39.18
N LYS A 702 -28.27 -5.95 39.56
CA LYS A 702 -29.12 -4.78 39.29
C LYS A 702 -28.92 -3.63 40.27
N GLU A 703 -28.42 -3.90 41.48
CA GLU A 703 -28.15 -2.87 42.49
C GLU A 703 -27.17 -1.83 41.95
N ASP A 704 -27.50 -0.54 42.13
CA ASP A 704 -26.74 0.63 41.63
C ASP A 704 -26.50 0.65 40.09
N ARG A 705 -27.36 -0.04 39.31
CA ARG A 705 -27.27 -0.05 37.84
C ARG A 705 -28.63 0.13 37.18
N THR A 706 -28.64 0.79 36.03
CA THR A 706 -29.78 0.81 35.10
C THR A 706 -29.57 -0.27 34.06
N ILE A 707 -30.35 -1.34 34.11
CA ILE A 707 -30.27 -2.44 33.14
C ILE A 707 -31.44 -2.30 32.16
N LEU A 708 -31.13 -2.15 30.88
CA LEU A 708 -32.09 -2.22 29.78
C LEU A 708 -31.95 -3.56 29.08
N LEU A 709 -32.99 -4.38 29.13
CA LEU A 709 -33.03 -5.70 28.51
C LEU A 709 -34.05 -5.68 27.37
N THR A 710 -33.72 -6.28 26.24
CA THR A 710 -34.68 -6.51 25.16
C THR A 710 -34.89 -7.99 24.96
N THR A 711 -36.16 -8.37 24.78
CA THR A 711 -36.53 -9.76 24.57
C THR A 711 -37.83 -9.84 23.81
N HIS A 712 -38.06 -10.99 23.18
CA HIS A 712 -39.35 -11.40 22.64
C HIS A 712 -40.01 -12.48 23.52
N HIS A 713 -39.32 -12.95 24.56
CA HIS A 713 -39.78 -13.97 25.50
C HIS A 713 -40.52 -13.31 26.67
N MET A 714 -41.80 -13.66 26.82
CA MET A 714 -42.65 -13.08 27.87
C MET A 714 -42.29 -13.58 29.27
N ASP A 715 -41.89 -14.84 29.40
CA ASP A 715 -41.38 -15.44 30.64
C ASP A 715 -40.13 -14.71 31.16
N GLU A 716 -39.23 -14.33 30.25
CA GLU A 716 -38.05 -13.52 30.59
C GLU A 716 -38.45 -12.12 31.09
N ALA A 717 -39.40 -11.47 30.43
CA ALA A 717 -39.88 -10.15 30.81
C ALA A 717 -40.60 -10.15 32.17
N ASP A 718 -41.41 -11.19 32.44
CA ASP A 718 -42.17 -11.33 33.69
C ASP A 718 -41.25 -11.59 34.90
N ILE A 719 -40.21 -12.41 34.72
CA ILE A 719 -39.28 -12.77 35.80
C ILE A 719 -38.24 -11.68 36.06
N LEU A 720 -37.70 -11.05 35.02
CA LEU A 720 -36.63 -10.06 35.17
C LEU A 720 -37.13 -8.63 35.28
N GLY A 721 -38.25 -8.28 34.65
CA GLY A 721 -38.67 -6.91 34.46
C GLY A 721 -39.30 -6.29 35.70
N ASP A 722 -38.58 -5.37 36.33
CA ASP A 722 -39.18 -4.44 37.31
C ASP A 722 -40.16 -3.48 36.59
N ARG A 723 -39.85 -3.11 35.34
CA ARG A 723 -40.70 -2.30 34.46
C ARG A 723 -40.62 -2.81 33.02
N ILE A 724 -41.76 -3.15 32.43
CA ILE A 724 -41.87 -3.70 31.08
C ILE A 724 -42.48 -2.63 30.19
N ALA A 725 -41.83 -2.33 29.06
CA ALA A 725 -42.29 -1.42 28.02
C ALA A 725 -42.60 -2.24 26.76
N ILE A 726 -43.87 -2.27 26.35
CA ILE A 726 -44.32 -3.03 25.18
C ILE A 726 -44.32 -2.12 23.95
N MET A 727 -43.52 -2.48 22.94
CA MET A 727 -43.44 -1.81 21.66
C MET A 727 -44.12 -2.61 20.55
N VAL A 728 -44.91 -1.93 19.72
CA VAL A 728 -45.55 -2.50 18.52
C VAL A 728 -45.45 -1.48 17.39
N LEU A 729 -45.00 -1.91 16.20
CA LEU A 729 -44.90 -1.07 15.00
C LEU A 729 -44.23 0.31 15.21
N GLY A 730 -43.19 0.35 16.06
CA GLY A 730 -42.41 1.57 16.33
C GLY A 730 -43.03 2.55 17.33
N THR A 731 -44.12 2.19 18.02
CA THR A 731 -44.75 2.98 19.08
C THR A 731 -44.79 2.22 20.41
N LEU A 732 -44.68 2.95 21.51
CA LEU A 732 -44.90 2.43 22.85
C LEU A 732 -46.41 2.29 23.08
N GLN A 733 -46.89 1.10 23.44
CA GLN A 733 -48.31 0.84 23.69
C GLN A 733 -48.64 0.94 25.17
N CYS A 734 -47.87 0.25 26.00
CA CYS A 734 -48.04 0.24 27.45
C CYS A 734 -46.69 0.11 28.14
N CYS A 735 -46.61 0.63 29.37
CA CYS A 735 -45.41 0.55 30.17
C CYS A 735 -45.75 0.47 31.66
N GLY A 736 -45.21 -0.52 32.36
CA GLY A 736 -45.41 -0.68 33.80
C GLY A 736 -44.82 -1.97 34.32
N SER A 737 -44.96 -2.22 35.61
CA SER A 737 -44.63 -3.48 36.27
C SER A 737 -45.47 -4.63 35.71
N SER A 738 -44.97 -5.86 35.82
CA SER A 738 -45.72 -7.05 35.38
C SER A 738 -47.11 -7.13 36.03
N VAL A 739 -47.21 -6.79 37.33
CA VAL A 739 -48.47 -6.80 38.08
C VAL A 739 -49.45 -5.76 37.54
N PHE A 740 -48.98 -4.54 37.24
CA PHE A 740 -49.80 -3.49 36.64
C PHE A 740 -50.34 -3.92 35.28
N LEU A 741 -49.48 -4.43 34.40
CA LEU A 741 -49.88 -4.87 33.06
C LEU A 741 -50.87 -6.04 33.11
N LYS A 742 -50.67 -7.03 34.00
CA LYS A 742 -51.63 -8.12 34.22
C LYS A 742 -52.99 -7.62 34.71
N LYS A 743 -53.01 -6.63 35.59
CA LYS A 743 -54.25 -6.01 36.08
C LYS A 743 -54.97 -5.21 34.99
N LEU A 744 -54.21 -4.50 34.14
CA LEU A 744 -54.75 -3.67 33.06
C LEU A 744 -55.46 -4.50 31.98
N TYR A 745 -54.90 -5.66 31.63
CA TYR A 745 -55.41 -6.53 30.56
C TYR A 745 -56.26 -7.72 31.07
N GLY A 746 -56.48 -7.84 32.38
CA GLY A 746 -57.54 -8.69 32.96
C GLY A 746 -57.37 -10.22 32.88
N LEU A 747 -56.14 -10.76 32.80
CA LEU A 747 -55.91 -12.20 32.59
C LEU A 747 -54.82 -12.82 33.49
N SER A 748 -54.98 -14.12 33.79
CA SER A 748 -53.96 -15.06 34.30
C SER A 748 -53.64 -16.09 33.20
N PRO A 749 -52.52 -16.84 33.23
CA PRO A 749 -51.14 -16.44 32.94
C PRO A 749 -50.93 -15.93 31.48
N CYS A 750 -49.72 -15.40 31.22
CA CYS A 750 -49.33 -14.50 30.13
C CYS A 750 -49.48 -14.93 28.66
N ASP A 751 -50.07 -16.08 28.32
CA ASP A 751 -50.02 -16.60 26.94
C ASP A 751 -50.95 -15.86 25.94
N GLN A 752 -51.78 -14.91 26.39
CA GLN A 752 -52.78 -14.23 25.55
C GLN A 752 -52.58 -12.71 25.39
N PHE A 753 -51.48 -12.11 25.87
CA PHE A 753 -51.26 -10.65 25.75
C PHE A 753 -51.14 -10.14 24.31
N LEU A 754 -50.85 -11.04 23.37
CA LEU A 754 -50.51 -10.71 22.00
C LEU A 754 -51.72 -10.79 21.06
N ASP A 755 -52.63 -11.76 21.22
CA ASP A 755 -53.72 -12.02 20.25
C ASP A 755 -54.73 -10.86 20.03
N PRO A 756 -55.17 -10.06 21.02
CA PRO A 756 -56.13 -9.00 20.76
C PRO A 756 -55.49 -7.67 20.29
N MET A 757 -54.17 -7.58 20.18
CA MET A 757 -53.44 -6.37 19.71
C MET A 757 -52.91 -6.48 18.27
N PHE A 758 -53.21 -7.57 17.56
CA PHE A 758 -52.90 -7.76 16.15
C PHE A 758 -54.20 -7.85 15.33
N PRO A 759 -54.37 -7.07 14.26
CA PRO A 759 -55.34 -7.40 13.21
C PRO A 759 -54.91 -8.61 12.38
#